data_AF-A0A6I1Z786-F1
#
_entry.id   AF-A0A6I1Z786-F1
#
_cell.length_a   1.000
_cell.length_b   1.000
_cell.length_c   1.000
_cell.angle_alpha   90.00
_cell.angle_beta   90.00
_cell.angle_gamma   90.00
#
_symmetry.space_group_name_H-M   'P 1'
#
loop_
_entity.id
_entity.type
_entity.pdbx_description
1 polymer ?
#
loop_
_entity_poly.entity_id
_entity_poly.type
_entity_poly.pdbx_seq_one_letter_code
_entity_poly.pdbx_strand_id
1 'polypeptide(L)'
;MVHQKRRIRLILAVDALLLVMGMLGTYRVALRAGLPAKLTMDRGRVIVREIGDQASGTTLRPGDTIRSVNGQAVSILEDVGFLIDHLWIGDITSLEVERAGSVLTTSVPLVRFYNTRYLIIQCLVGSLYFFLGILVLLKKPGDRAAPVFHWASVAVGVMVMTTWASYVIKPLGLGHAIQVLDLAANAAIPVLFVHLGFVFPRNKITAVRKLIPILYAVSAGLLVWSGIMFLRATFPPSLAGYHRFLTVFHILRWFFSACIIFGVANLLHSYFTAIEELERRKLRWVILGLGVGPLGFIFLWAIPYIILSRALVAADIIVLISAVVPVTFAISIVRYHVLDIDLIFNRGTVYTIVLGALLAIYALLVGVAAVVIGTFTVKASLIASGLAATIVALLFEPIRRTVQQFVDRTFFRVRYNYREAQRQFVEELTHCVDIQQLADLIVSRTDDLLRLEQIGFFSMEGPDRRPVLLAHRNGNRLLTTDVTDRVSGLQPPLRLPLALDDRLEPGVPHDSADPDLFHERGLALVFSVPSERFETLALLVLGAKKSGARFNIEDMDLLSSVASQAGQALARITLQQKLVLERAETQRLEELNRLKSYFVSSVSHELKTPLTSIRLFAELLQSQKKVTTKQKQEYLEIIGGESERLTALIENVLDFAKVERGVFSSWETLETK
;
A
#
# COMPACT_ATOMS: atom_id res chain seq x y z
N MET A 1 -13.99 9.32 26.95
CA MET A 1 -14.00 7.82 26.92
C MET A 1 -15.31 7.17 27.42
N VAL A 2 -15.88 7.57 28.57
CA VAL A 2 -17.08 6.90 29.15
C VAL A 2 -18.32 7.00 28.25
N HIS A 3 -18.60 8.18 27.66
CA HIS A 3 -19.72 8.36 26.73
C HIS A 3 -19.59 7.50 25.46
N GLN A 4 -18.37 7.36 24.92
CA GLN A 4 -18.09 6.57 23.73
C GLN A 4 -18.33 5.07 23.99
N LYS A 5 -17.89 4.56 25.15
CA LYS A 5 -18.16 3.16 25.56
C LYS A 5 -19.65 2.90 25.80
N ARG A 6 -20.42 3.87 26.28
CA ARG A 6 -21.89 3.73 26.45
C ARG A 6 -22.60 3.71 25.09
N ARG A 7 -22.20 4.58 24.16
CA ARG A 7 -22.74 4.61 22.80
C ARG A 7 -22.50 3.29 22.04
N ILE A 8 -21.28 2.76 22.12
CA ILE A 8 -20.95 1.47 21.48
C ILE A 8 -21.78 0.32 22.07
N ARG A 9 -21.95 0.26 23.40
CA ARG A 9 -22.80 -0.76 24.03
C ARG A 9 -24.25 -0.71 23.56
N LEU A 10 -24.80 0.48 23.36
CA LEU A 10 -26.16 0.65 22.84
C LEU A 10 -26.25 0.19 21.38
N ILE A 11 -25.24 0.52 20.54
CA ILE A 11 -25.18 0.03 19.16
C ILE A 11 -25.13 -1.50 19.12
N LEU A 12 -24.29 -2.12 19.95
CA LEU A 12 -24.19 -3.59 20.01
C LEU A 12 -25.49 -4.27 20.48
N ALA A 13 -26.24 -3.64 21.37
CA ALA A 13 -27.56 -4.15 21.77
C ALA A 13 -28.57 -4.09 20.61
N VAL A 14 -28.54 -3.02 19.81
CA VAL A 14 -29.35 -2.91 18.60
C VAL A 14 -28.90 -3.93 17.55
N ASP A 15 -27.61 -4.14 17.37
CA ASP A 15 -27.07 -5.15 16.46
C ASP A 15 -27.53 -6.56 16.84
N ALA A 16 -27.52 -6.90 18.13
CA ALA A 16 -28.00 -8.19 18.61
C ALA A 16 -29.48 -8.39 18.29
N LEU A 17 -30.32 -7.37 18.50
CA LEU A 17 -31.74 -7.41 18.14
C LEU A 17 -31.94 -7.56 16.62
N LEU A 18 -31.20 -6.79 15.82
CA LEU A 18 -31.27 -6.85 14.35
C LEU A 18 -30.78 -8.19 13.80
N LEU A 19 -29.75 -8.78 14.41
CA LEU A 19 -29.25 -10.09 14.04
C LEU A 19 -30.28 -11.19 14.35
N VAL A 20 -30.91 -11.14 15.53
CA VAL A 20 -32.01 -12.06 15.88
C VAL A 20 -33.18 -11.91 14.90
N MET A 21 -33.56 -10.67 14.58
CA MET A 21 -34.61 -10.41 13.58
C MET A 21 -34.23 -10.90 12.18
N GLY A 22 -32.96 -10.77 11.78
CA GLY A 22 -32.42 -11.31 10.54
C GLY A 22 -32.46 -12.84 10.50
N MET A 23 -32.03 -13.51 11.57
CA MET A 23 -32.12 -14.98 11.70
C MET A 23 -33.56 -15.48 11.65
N LEU A 24 -34.49 -14.77 12.31
CA LEU A 24 -35.93 -15.04 12.18
C LEU A 24 -36.40 -14.81 10.73
N GLY A 25 -35.84 -13.82 10.04
CA GLY A 25 -36.04 -13.61 8.60
C GLY A 25 -35.65 -14.85 7.78
N THR A 26 -34.45 -15.39 7.99
CA THR A 26 -33.99 -16.59 7.29
C THR A 26 -34.86 -17.81 7.60
N TYR A 27 -35.29 -17.97 8.86
CA TYR A 27 -36.25 -19.00 9.24
C TYR A 27 -37.57 -18.88 8.46
N ARG A 28 -38.06 -17.66 8.27
CA ARG A 28 -39.29 -17.42 7.51
C ARG A 28 -39.14 -17.69 6.03
N VAL A 29 -38.00 -17.33 5.46
CA VAL A 29 -37.64 -17.65 4.08
C VAL A 29 -37.62 -19.18 3.89
N ALA A 30 -37.18 -19.93 4.89
CA ALA A 30 -37.21 -21.39 4.88
C ALA A 30 -38.64 -21.98 4.85
N LEU A 31 -39.61 -21.23 5.39
CA LEU A 31 -41.03 -21.62 5.42
C LEU A 31 -41.80 -21.19 4.16
N ARG A 32 -41.14 -20.53 3.20
CA ARG A 32 -41.81 -20.06 1.98
C ARG A 32 -42.29 -21.23 1.13
N ALA A 33 -43.60 -21.27 0.93
CA ALA A 33 -44.27 -22.15 0.00
C ALA A 33 -44.09 -21.66 -1.45
N GLY A 34 -43.96 -22.58 -2.38
CA GLY A 34 -43.85 -22.29 -3.81
C GLY A 34 -44.54 -23.34 -4.65
N LEU A 35 -44.87 -22.99 -5.88
CA LEU A 35 -45.30 -24.00 -6.84
C LEU A 35 -44.13 -24.94 -7.18
N PRO A 36 -44.41 -26.23 -7.40
CA PRO A 36 -43.43 -27.22 -7.86
C PRO A 36 -43.08 -27.03 -9.35
N ALA A 37 -42.99 -25.78 -9.80
CA ALA A 37 -42.72 -25.40 -11.18
C ALA A 37 -42.04 -24.03 -11.23
N LYS A 38 -41.14 -23.85 -12.20
CA LYS A 38 -40.58 -22.55 -12.55
C LYS A 38 -41.50 -21.85 -13.54
N LEU A 39 -41.90 -20.65 -13.18
CA LEU A 39 -42.79 -19.80 -13.97
C LEU A 39 -42.00 -18.76 -14.74
N THR A 40 -42.55 -18.35 -15.89
CA THR A 40 -42.01 -17.29 -16.74
C THR A 40 -43.16 -16.46 -17.32
N MET A 41 -42.87 -15.23 -17.69
CA MET A 41 -43.82 -14.35 -18.38
C MET A 41 -43.58 -14.44 -19.88
N ASP A 42 -44.60 -14.80 -20.64
CA ASP A 42 -44.57 -14.79 -22.11
C ASP A 42 -45.84 -14.13 -22.65
N ARG A 43 -45.67 -13.12 -23.52
CA ARG A 43 -46.76 -12.31 -24.12
C ARG A 43 -47.82 -11.83 -23.11
N GLY A 44 -47.41 -11.46 -21.90
CA GLY A 44 -48.31 -10.97 -20.84
C GLY A 44 -49.12 -12.07 -20.13
N ARG A 45 -48.74 -13.34 -20.29
CA ARG A 45 -49.34 -14.48 -19.58
C ARG A 45 -48.28 -15.21 -18.76
N VAL A 46 -48.70 -15.79 -17.64
CA VAL A 46 -47.82 -16.59 -16.77
C VAL A 46 -47.80 -18.03 -17.29
N ILE A 47 -46.64 -18.52 -17.70
CA ILE A 47 -46.47 -19.86 -18.28
C ILE A 47 -45.55 -20.72 -17.40
N VAL A 48 -45.89 -22.00 -17.28
CA VAL A 48 -45.05 -23.02 -16.66
C VAL A 48 -43.91 -23.39 -17.61
N ARG A 49 -42.67 -23.07 -17.24
CA ARG A 49 -41.49 -23.38 -18.09
C ARG A 49 -40.93 -24.76 -17.82
N GLU A 50 -40.76 -25.08 -16.55
CA GLU A 50 -40.07 -26.28 -16.10
C GLU A 50 -40.77 -26.78 -14.83
N ILE A 51 -40.89 -28.09 -14.70
CA ILE A 51 -41.41 -28.72 -13.50
C ILE A 51 -40.24 -29.01 -12.56
N GLY A 52 -40.38 -28.67 -11.28
CA GLY A 52 -39.34 -28.91 -10.29
C GLY A 52 -39.27 -30.37 -9.85
N ASP A 53 -38.10 -30.81 -9.38
CA ASP A 53 -37.87 -32.19 -8.91
C ASP A 53 -38.81 -32.63 -7.76
N GLN A 54 -39.39 -31.67 -7.03
CA GLN A 54 -40.36 -31.91 -5.95
C GLN A 54 -41.82 -32.07 -6.45
N ALA A 55 -42.05 -32.18 -7.75
CA ALA A 55 -43.38 -32.24 -8.37
C ALA A 55 -44.08 -33.61 -8.32
N SER A 56 -43.73 -34.46 -7.35
CA SER A 56 -44.39 -35.77 -7.20
C SER A 56 -45.88 -35.56 -6.90
N GLY A 57 -46.75 -35.98 -7.82
CA GLY A 57 -48.20 -35.84 -7.70
C GLY A 57 -48.79 -34.54 -8.26
N THR A 58 -48.02 -33.72 -8.98
CA THR A 58 -48.57 -32.55 -9.67
C THR A 58 -49.08 -32.92 -11.06
N THR A 59 -50.13 -32.24 -11.46
CA THR A 59 -50.81 -32.35 -12.76
C THR A 59 -50.40 -31.23 -13.73
N LEU A 60 -49.52 -30.32 -13.30
CA LEU A 60 -48.93 -29.27 -14.14
C LEU A 60 -48.05 -29.88 -15.23
N ARG A 61 -47.97 -29.20 -16.38
CA ARG A 61 -47.11 -29.56 -17.52
C ARG A 61 -46.33 -28.34 -18.01
N PRO A 62 -45.11 -28.50 -18.53
CA PRO A 62 -44.43 -27.42 -19.24
C PRO A 62 -45.31 -26.92 -20.39
N GLY A 63 -45.46 -25.60 -20.50
CA GLY A 63 -46.34 -24.94 -21.47
C GLY A 63 -47.74 -24.58 -20.95
N ASP A 64 -48.14 -25.05 -19.76
CA ASP A 64 -49.41 -24.65 -19.15
C ASP A 64 -49.41 -23.15 -18.84
N THR A 65 -50.50 -22.46 -19.20
CA THR A 65 -50.67 -21.03 -18.89
C THR A 65 -51.57 -20.86 -17.66
N ILE A 66 -51.07 -20.24 -16.59
CA ILE A 66 -51.82 -19.99 -15.36
C ILE A 66 -52.70 -18.76 -15.56
N ARG A 67 -54.03 -18.93 -15.48
CA ARG A 67 -55.02 -17.84 -15.56
C ARG A 67 -55.45 -17.33 -14.20
N SER A 68 -55.64 -18.22 -13.23
CA SER A 68 -56.04 -17.86 -11.87
C SER A 68 -55.43 -18.78 -10.82
N VAL A 69 -55.25 -18.25 -9.61
CA VAL A 69 -54.81 -18.97 -8.42
C VAL A 69 -55.84 -18.73 -7.33
N ASN A 70 -56.40 -19.81 -6.76
CA ASN A 70 -57.49 -19.76 -5.79
C ASN A 70 -58.68 -18.88 -6.25
N GLY A 71 -59.03 -18.95 -7.54
CA GLY A 71 -60.12 -18.18 -8.15
C GLY A 71 -59.81 -16.70 -8.39
N GLN A 72 -58.60 -16.22 -8.09
CA GLN A 72 -58.18 -14.86 -8.40
C GLN A 72 -57.33 -14.83 -9.67
N ALA A 73 -57.75 -14.00 -10.64
CA ALA A 73 -57.04 -13.85 -11.91
C ALA A 73 -55.64 -13.27 -11.70
N VAL A 74 -54.66 -13.88 -12.36
CA VAL A 74 -53.24 -13.56 -12.25
C VAL A 74 -52.80 -12.86 -13.53
N SER A 75 -52.12 -11.73 -13.39
CA SER A 75 -51.67 -10.89 -14.50
C SER A 75 -50.14 -10.79 -14.59
N ILE A 76 -49.45 -10.86 -13.47
CA ILE A 76 -47.98 -10.82 -13.37
C ILE A 76 -47.44 -12.00 -12.56
N LEU A 77 -46.16 -12.29 -12.71
CA LEU A 77 -45.51 -13.40 -12.00
C LEU A 77 -45.61 -13.24 -10.48
N GLU A 78 -45.51 -11.99 -10.01
CA GLU A 78 -45.57 -11.60 -8.61
C GLU A 78 -46.95 -11.88 -7.98
N ASP A 79 -48.03 -11.91 -8.77
CA ASP A 79 -49.39 -12.21 -8.28
C ASP A 79 -49.47 -13.64 -7.75
N VAL A 80 -48.85 -14.59 -8.46
CA VAL A 80 -48.80 -15.99 -8.02
C VAL A 80 -48.07 -16.11 -6.69
N GLY A 81 -46.95 -15.40 -6.55
CA GLY A 81 -46.18 -15.34 -5.31
C GLY A 81 -47.01 -14.78 -4.16
N PHE A 82 -47.64 -13.62 -4.36
CA PHE A 82 -48.45 -12.95 -3.33
C PHE A 82 -49.61 -13.84 -2.83
N LEU A 83 -50.31 -14.53 -3.73
CA LEU A 83 -51.44 -15.40 -3.35
C LEU A 83 -50.98 -16.65 -2.60
N ILE A 84 -49.81 -17.19 -2.94
CA ILE A 84 -49.24 -18.39 -2.32
C ILE A 84 -48.50 -18.07 -1.02
N ASP A 85 -47.94 -16.88 -0.88
CA ASP A 85 -47.17 -16.45 0.30
C ASP A 85 -48.02 -16.39 1.60
N HIS A 86 -49.35 -16.56 1.48
CA HIS A 86 -50.31 -16.75 2.56
C HIS A 86 -50.56 -18.22 2.95
N LEU A 87 -49.97 -19.18 2.25
CA LEU A 87 -50.16 -20.62 2.42
C LEU A 87 -48.89 -21.28 2.99
N TRP A 88 -49.05 -22.46 3.61
CA TRP A 88 -47.94 -23.25 4.15
C TRP A 88 -47.40 -24.25 3.14
N ILE A 89 -46.15 -24.68 3.37
CA ILE A 89 -45.58 -25.82 2.64
C ILE A 89 -46.47 -27.05 2.92
N GLY A 90 -46.91 -27.72 1.86
CA GLY A 90 -47.83 -28.86 1.92
C GLY A 90 -49.31 -28.49 1.72
N ASP A 91 -49.69 -27.21 1.82
CA ASP A 91 -51.06 -26.79 1.48
C ASP A 91 -51.33 -27.02 -0.02
N ILE A 92 -52.58 -27.31 -0.36
CA ILE A 92 -53.01 -27.53 -1.75
C ILE A 92 -53.65 -26.25 -2.27
N THR A 93 -53.13 -25.71 -3.37
CA THR A 93 -53.71 -24.55 -4.07
C THR A 93 -54.44 -24.97 -5.33
N SER A 94 -55.56 -24.31 -5.63
CA SER A 94 -56.29 -24.51 -6.89
C SER A 94 -55.79 -23.54 -7.95
N LEU A 95 -55.50 -24.06 -9.14
CA LEU A 95 -55.01 -23.31 -10.29
C LEU A 95 -55.95 -23.53 -11.47
N GLU A 96 -56.33 -22.47 -12.16
CA GLU A 96 -56.92 -22.60 -13.50
C GLU A 96 -55.81 -22.45 -14.53
N VAL A 97 -55.54 -23.53 -15.26
CA VAL A 97 -54.52 -23.59 -16.30
C VAL A 97 -55.15 -23.78 -17.67
N GLU A 98 -54.68 -23.02 -18.64
CA GLU A 98 -55.01 -23.19 -20.04
C GLU A 98 -53.96 -24.11 -20.68
N ARG A 99 -54.41 -25.25 -21.19
CA ARG A 99 -53.60 -26.26 -21.89
C ARG A 99 -54.23 -26.57 -23.23
N ALA A 100 -53.48 -26.35 -24.32
CA ALA A 100 -53.93 -26.59 -25.69
C ALA A 100 -55.32 -25.97 -26.01
N GLY A 101 -55.58 -24.76 -25.48
CA GLY A 101 -56.84 -24.03 -25.68
C GLY A 101 -58.00 -24.45 -24.76
N SER A 102 -57.84 -25.49 -23.95
CA SER A 102 -58.82 -25.91 -22.93
C SER A 102 -58.44 -25.36 -21.54
N VAL A 103 -59.43 -24.89 -20.78
CA VAL A 103 -59.24 -24.44 -19.40
C VAL A 103 -59.49 -25.62 -18.46
N LEU A 104 -58.51 -25.94 -17.63
CA LEU A 104 -58.53 -27.03 -16.68
C LEU A 104 -58.28 -26.48 -15.28
N THR A 105 -59.15 -26.83 -14.33
CA THR A 105 -58.91 -26.55 -12.92
C THR A 105 -58.09 -27.69 -12.33
N THR A 106 -57.00 -27.35 -11.66
CA THR A 106 -56.07 -28.32 -11.12
C THR A 106 -55.61 -27.98 -9.72
N SER A 107 -55.47 -29.00 -8.88
CA SER A 107 -54.99 -28.85 -7.51
C SER A 107 -53.51 -29.23 -7.45
N VAL A 108 -52.69 -28.36 -6.85
CA VAL A 108 -51.24 -28.55 -6.78
C VAL A 108 -50.76 -28.40 -5.34
N PRO A 109 -50.04 -29.39 -4.78
CA PRO A 109 -49.44 -29.26 -3.46
C PRO A 109 -48.25 -28.29 -3.51
N LEU A 110 -48.17 -27.42 -2.51
CA LEU A 110 -47.09 -26.45 -2.39
C LEU A 110 -45.83 -27.09 -1.81
N VAL A 111 -44.68 -26.75 -2.40
CA VAL A 111 -43.36 -27.28 -2.03
C VAL A 111 -42.46 -26.18 -1.49
N ARG A 112 -41.24 -26.53 -1.06
CA ARG A 112 -40.27 -25.53 -0.58
C ARG A 112 -39.77 -24.68 -1.74
N PHE A 113 -39.87 -23.36 -1.62
CA PHE A 113 -39.37 -22.44 -2.64
C PHE A 113 -37.83 -22.37 -2.65
N TYR A 114 -37.21 -22.29 -1.48
CA TYR A 114 -35.76 -22.19 -1.32
C TYR A 114 -35.14 -23.50 -0.86
N ASN A 115 -34.04 -23.88 -1.51
CA ASN A 115 -33.24 -25.04 -1.10
C ASN A 115 -32.47 -24.75 0.18
N THR A 116 -32.25 -25.78 1.00
CA THR A 116 -31.51 -25.68 2.27
C THR A 116 -30.14 -25.00 2.08
N ARG A 117 -29.41 -25.35 1.01
CA ARG A 117 -28.09 -24.75 0.69
C ARG A 117 -28.14 -23.22 0.56
N TYR A 118 -29.22 -22.68 -0.01
CA TYR A 118 -29.36 -21.24 -0.25
C TYR A 118 -29.54 -20.49 1.08
N LEU A 119 -30.46 -20.97 1.93
CA LEU A 119 -30.76 -20.41 3.25
C LEU A 119 -29.52 -20.33 4.14
N ILE A 120 -28.70 -21.37 4.03
CA ILE A 120 -27.41 -21.49 4.68
C ILE A 120 -26.47 -20.40 4.23
N ILE A 121 -26.19 -20.30 2.92
CA ILE A 121 -25.21 -19.35 2.38
C ILE A 121 -25.67 -17.92 2.68
N GLN A 122 -26.97 -17.69 2.61
CA GLN A 122 -27.60 -16.44 2.99
C GLN A 122 -27.37 -16.08 4.47
N CYS A 123 -27.60 -17.01 5.40
CA CYS A 123 -27.31 -16.80 6.82
C CYS A 123 -25.81 -16.57 7.08
N LEU A 124 -24.95 -17.30 6.35
CA LEU A 124 -23.49 -17.15 6.39
C LEU A 124 -23.07 -15.72 6.06
N VAL A 125 -23.46 -15.28 4.86
CA VAL A 125 -23.07 -14.00 4.31
C VAL A 125 -23.68 -12.87 5.13
N GLY A 126 -24.97 -12.97 5.49
CA GLY A 126 -25.62 -12.00 6.38
C GLY A 126 -24.87 -11.81 7.71
N SER A 127 -24.53 -12.91 8.38
CA SER A 127 -23.77 -12.87 9.64
C SER A 127 -22.37 -12.27 9.48
N LEU A 128 -21.70 -12.53 8.35
CA LEU A 128 -20.40 -11.92 8.03
C LEU A 128 -20.47 -10.40 7.90
N TYR A 129 -21.54 -9.86 7.28
CA TYR A 129 -21.76 -8.42 7.19
C TYR A 129 -21.90 -7.78 8.58
N PHE A 130 -22.68 -8.39 9.48
CA PHE A 130 -22.78 -7.94 10.88
C PHE A 130 -21.42 -7.96 11.57
N PHE A 131 -20.70 -9.10 11.48
CA PHE A 131 -19.39 -9.26 12.10
C PHE A 131 -18.39 -8.19 11.63
N LEU A 132 -18.27 -7.96 10.33
CA LEU A 132 -17.36 -6.97 9.77
C LEU A 132 -17.76 -5.54 10.14
N GLY A 133 -19.06 -5.23 10.11
CA GLY A 133 -19.56 -3.93 10.57
C GLY A 133 -19.19 -3.64 12.03
N ILE A 134 -19.48 -4.59 12.93
CA ILE A 134 -19.16 -4.50 14.36
C ILE A 134 -17.66 -4.38 14.58
N LEU A 135 -16.88 -5.21 13.88
CA LEU A 135 -15.43 -5.23 14.02
C LEU A 135 -14.81 -3.87 13.66
N VAL A 136 -15.24 -3.26 12.55
CA VAL A 136 -14.74 -1.95 12.12
C VAL A 136 -15.10 -0.88 13.14
N LEU A 137 -16.33 -0.90 13.66
CA LEU A 137 -16.80 0.02 14.70
C LEU A 137 -15.97 -0.09 15.99
N LEU A 138 -15.68 -1.32 16.44
CA LEU A 138 -14.90 -1.58 17.65
C LEU A 138 -13.42 -1.21 17.49
N LYS A 139 -12.84 -1.47 16.32
CA LYS A 139 -11.43 -1.16 16.04
C LYS A 139 -11.18 0.32 15.79
N LYS A 140 -12.18 1.07 15.29
CA LYS A 140 -12.04 2.48 14.92
C LYS A 140 -13.21 3.34 15.44
N PRO A 141 -13.43 3.42 16.76
CA PRO A 141 -14.60 4.10 17.33
C PRO A 141 -14.56 5.64 17.21
N GLY A 142 -13.42 6.22 16.83
CA GLY A 142 -13.24 7.66 16.60
C GLY A 142 -13.31 8.08 15.12
N ASP A 143 -13.28 7.11 14.19
CA ASP A 143 -13.37 7.37 12.76
C ASP A 143 -14.83 7.65 12.37
N ARG A 144 -15.05 8.66 11.53
CA ARG A 144 -16.39 8.99 11.03
C ARG A 144 -16.89 7.98 10.00
N ALA A 145 -16.00 7.30 9.27
CA ALA A 145 -16.37 6.28 8.29
C ALA A 145 -16.84 4.99 8.96
N ALA A 146 -16.27 4.65 10.12
CA ALA A 146 -16.57 3.41 10.85
C ALA A 146 -18.07 3.22 11.21
N PRO A 147 -18.78 4.19 11.83
CA PRO A 147 -20.20 4.05 12.11
C PRO A 147 -21.07 4.03 10.86
N VAL A 148 -20.69 4.75 9.79
CA VAL A 148 -21.45 4.74 8.53
C VAL A 148 -21.30 3.39 7.83
N PHE A 149 -20.08 2.84 7.79
CA PHE A 149 -19.82 1.51 7.27
C PHE A 149 -20.49 0.40 8.09
N HIS A 150 -20.49 0.53 9.42
CA HIS A 150 -21.20 -0.39 10.32
C HIS A 150 -22.69 -0.48 9.96
N TRP A 151 -23.39 0.66 9.93
CA TRP A 151 -24.82 0.67 9.60
C TRP A 151 -25.09 0.22 8.17
N ALA A 152 -24.23 0.58 7.21
CA ALA A 152 -24.35 0.10 5.83
C ALA A 152 -24.23 -1.43 5.78
N SER A 153 -23.25 -1.99 6.49
CA SER A 153 -23.01 -3.44 6.53
C SER A 153 -24.14 -4.17 7.22
N VAL A 154 -24.61 -3.68 8.37
CA VAL A 154 -25.78 -4.25 9.07
C VAL A 154 -27.03 -4.21 8.19
N ALA A 155 -27.30 -3.10 7.50
CA ALA A 155 -28.44 -3.00 6.61
C ALA A 155 -28.35 -4.00 5.44
N VAL A 156 -27.18 -4.16 4.81
CA VAL A 156 -26.97 -5.19 3.79
C VAL A 156 -27.11 -6.60 4.39
N GLY A 157 -26.59 -6.84 5.59
CA GLY A 157 -26.72 -8.12 6.29
C GLY A 157 -28.19 -8.50 6.54
N VAL A 158 -29.00 -7.54 7.01
CA VAL A 158 -30.45 -7.70 7.16
C VAL A 158 -31.10 -8.05 5.82
N MET A 159 -30.87 -7.23 4.78
CA MET A 159 -31.43 -7.46 3.44
C MET A 159 -31.05 -8.83 2.86
N VAL A 160 -29.80 -9.26 3.08
CA VAL A 160 -29.35 -10.60 2.70
C VAL A 160 -30.15 -11.64 3.48
N MET A 161 -30.29 -11.55 4.80
CA MET A 161 -31.00 -12.52 5.65
C MET A 161 -32.53 -12.55 5.47
N THR A 162 -33.12 -11.50 4.90
CA THR A 162 -34.57 -11.41 4.60
C THR A 162 -34.93 -11.70 3.14
N THR A 163 -33.94 -11.99 2.28
CA THR A 163 -34.11 -12.48 0.91
C THR A 163 -34.86 -11.54 -0.03
N TRP A 164 -34.24 -10.40 -0.36
CA TRP A 164 -34.51 -9.59 -1.56
C TRP A 164 -35.99 -9.59 -2.00
N ALA A 165 -36.89 -9.12 -1.11
CA ALA A 165 -38.32 -8.97 -1.38
C ALA A 165 -39.17 -10.26 -1.49
N SER A 166 -38.87 -11.32 -0.73
CA SER A 166 -39.78 -12.48 -0.60
C SER A 166 -40.83 -12.26 0.50
N TYR A 167 -42.10 -12.11 0.13
CA TYR A 167 -43.19 -11.68 1.02
C TYR A 167 -43.84 -12.82 1.78
N VAL A 168 -43.10 -13.63 2.54
CA VAL A 168 -43.80 -14.55 3.46
C VAL A 168 -44.57 -13.67 4.45
N ILE A 169 -45.87 -13.93 4.69
CA ILE A 169 -46.71 -13.07 5.56
C ILE A 169 -47.14 -13.80 6.84
N LYS A 170 -47.08 -15.13 6.88
CA LYS A 170 -47.36 -15.95 8.08
C LYS A 170 -46.10 -16.23 8.91
N PRO A 171 -46.22 -16.40 10.25
CA PRO A 171 -47.40 -16.11 11.07
C PRO A 171 -47.67 -14.59 11.18
N LEU A 172 -48.93 -14.24 11.48
CA LEU A 172 -49.40 -12.86 11.57
C LEU A 172 -48.53 -12.05 12.56
N GLY A 173 -48.29 -10.77 12.28
CA GLY A 173 -47.39 -9.92 13.08
C GLY A 173 -45.91 -10.08 12.70
N LEU A 174 -45.29 -11.21 13.04
CA LEU A 174 -43.85 -11.46 12.75
C LEU A 174 -43.54 -11.36 11.24
N GLY A 175 -44.49 -11.87 10.45
CA GLY A 175 -44.76 -11.53 9.04
C GLY A 175 -44.28 -10.17 8.58
N HIS A 176 -45.02 -9.22 9.09
CA HIS A 176 -45.01 -7.84 8.65
C HIS A 176 -43.82 -7.12 9.26
N ALA A 177 -43.45 -7.45 10.51
CA ALA A 177 -42.28 -6.87 11.16
C ALA A 177 -40.99 -7.12 10.37
N ILE A 178 -40.78 -8.35 9.91
CA ILE A 178 -39.59 -8.70 9.11
C ILE A 178 -39.64 -8.06 7.73
N GLN A 179 -40.82 -7.95 7.10
CA GLN A 179 -40.93 -7.28 5.81
C GLN A 179 -40.70 -5.77 5.91
N VAL A 180 -41.19 -5.13 6.96
CA VAL A 180 -40.91 -3.71 7.25
C VAL A 180 -39.42 -3.51 7.53
N LEU A 181 -38.79 -4.45 8.21
CA LEU A 181 -37.34 -4.43 8.44
C LEU A 181 -36.55 -4.58 7.13
N ASP A 182 -36.94 -5.48 6.24
CA ASP A 182 -36.35 -5.62 4.90
C ASP A 182 -36.50 -4.32 4.09
N LEU A 183 -37.68 -3.70 4.15
CA LEU A 183 -37.94 -2.44 3.49
C LEU A 183 -37.09 -1.29 4.06
N ALA A 184 -36.92 -1.26 5.39
CA ALA A 184 -36.04 -0.30 6.06
C ALA A 184 -34.58 -0.48 5.63
N ALA A 185 -34.12 -1.73 5.50
CA ALA A 185 -32.79 -2.03 4.97
C ALA A 185 -32.64 -1.53 3.52
N ASN A 186 -33.61 -1.83 2.64
CA ASN A 186 -33.62 -1.37 1.25
C ASN A 186 -33.61 0.17 1.14
N ALA A 187 -34.29 0.87 2.03
CA ALA A 187 -34.27 2.34 2.07
C ALA A 187 -32.94 2.90 2.61
N ALA A 188 -32.33 2.26 3.61
CA ALA A 188 -31.14 2.76 4.28
C ALA A 188 -29.83 2.54 3.49
N ILE A 189 -29.66 1.37 2.88
CA ILE A 189 -28.45 0.98 2.12
C ILE A 189 -27.97 2.05 1.12
N PRO A 190 -28.81 2.56 0.18
CA PRO A 190 -28.35 3.48 -0.85
C PRO A 190 -27.83 4.80 -0.27
N VAL A 191 -28.52 5.32 0.75
CA VAL A 191 -28.13 6.59 1.39
C VAL A 191 -26.87 6.40 2.23
N LEU A 192 -26.76 5.29 2.97
CA LEU A 192 -25.57 4.96 3.74
C LEU A 192 -24.35 4.74 2.84
N PHE A 193 -24.53 4.15 1.66
CA PHE A 193 -23.45 3.97 0.68
C PHE A 193 -22.95 5.32 0.13
N VAL A 194 -23.87 6.22 -0.24
CA VAL A 194 -23.49 7.59 -0.67
C VAL A 194 -22.80 8.33 0.47
N HIS A 195 -23.35 8.29 1.67
CA HIS A 195 -22.76 8.91 2.86
C HIS A 195 -21.34 8.36 3.12
N LEU A 196 -21.14 7.05 3.01
CA LEU A 196 -19.83 6.42 3.15
C LEU A 196 -18.85 6.93 2.10
N GLY A 197 -19.26 7.06 0.84
CA GLY A 197 -18.41 7.57 -0.24
C GLY A 197 -17.99 9.04 -0.09
N PHE A 198 -18.70 9.84 0.72
CA PHE A 198 -18.30 11.21 1.05
C PHE A 198 -17.48 11.32 2.34
N VAL A 199 -17.55 10.31 3.21
CA VAL A 199 -16.74 10.27 4.45
C VAL A 199 -15.42 9.55 4.23
N PHE A 200 -15.37 8.60 3.29
CA PHE A 200 -14.21 7.77 2.94
C PHE A 200 -13.89 7.92 1.44
N PRO A 201 -12.62 8.10 1.02
CA PRO A 201 -11.36 7.90 1.76
C PRO A 201 -10.85 9.14 2.52
N ARG A 202 -11.36 10.32 2.17
CA ARG A 202 -11.18 11.58 2.89
C ARG A 202 -12.56 12.16 3.18
N ASN A 203 -12.67 12.84 4.32
CA ASN A 203 -13.93 13.42 4.76
C ASN A 203 -14.28 14.67 3.92
N LYS A 204 -15.10 14.49 2.89
CA LYS A 204 -15.63 15.52 2.00
C LYS A 204 -17.05 15.96 2.39
N ILE A 205 -17.53 15.60 3.59
CA ILE A 205 -18.94 15.82 3.99
C ILE A 205 -19.36 17.30 3.98
N THR A 206 -18.40 18.22 4.13
CA THR A 206 -18.64 19.67 4.07
C THR A 206 -19.19 20.10 2.70
N ALA A 207 -18.72 19.48 1.61
CA ALA A 207 -19.18 19.78 0.25
C ALA A 207 -20.65 19.36 0.01
N VAL A 208 -21.15 18.37 0.75
CA VAL A 208 -22.48 17.79 0.60
C VAL A 208 -23.36 17.93 1.85
N ARG A 209 -23.04 18.89 2.72
CA ARG A 209 -23.70 19.06 4.04
C ARG A 209 -25.22 19.18 3.95
N LYS A 210 -25.74 19.75 2.86
CA LYS A 210 -27.20 19.86 2.60
C LYS A 210 -27.79 18.64 1.89
N LEU A 211 -27.02 17.95 1.06
CA LEU A 211 -27.49 16.82 0.25
C LEU A 211 -27.77 15.58 1.10
N ILE A 212 -26.87 15.22 2.02
CA ILE A 212 -27.01 13.99 2.82
C ILE A 212 -28.31 13.98 3.65
N PRO A 213 -28.67 15.03 4.40
CA PRO A 213 -29.97 15.08 5.11
C PRO A 213 -31.18 14.95 4.18
N ILE A 214 -31.13 15.54 2.99
CA ILE A 214 -32.20 15.43 1.98
C ILE A 214 -32.35 13.98 1.53
N LEU A 215 -31.25 13.29 1.24
CA LEU A 215 -31.28 11.87 0.85
C LEU A 215 -31.86 10.99 1.95
N TYR A 216 -31.51 11.24 3.22
CA TYR A 216 -32.13 10.54 4.36
C TYR A 216 -33.63 10.84 4.49
N ALA A 217 -34.05 12.08 4.28
CA ALA A 217 -35.47 12.47 4.34
C ALA A 217 -36.28 11.80 3.21
N VAL A 218 -35.76 11.78 1.98
CA VAL A 218 -36.38 11.10 0.83
C VAL A 218 -36.48 9.59 1.10
N SER A 219 -35.40 8.98 1.57
CA SER A 219 -35.38 7.55 1.93
C SER A 219 -36.40 7.22 3.04
N ALA A 220 -36.49 8.05 4.08
CA ALA A 220 -37.48 7.88 5.15
C ALA A 220 -38.92 8.03 4.62
N GLY A 221 -39.17 9.01 3.75
CA GLY A 221 -40.47 9.18 3.10
C GLY A 221 -40.88 7.99 2.24
N LEU A 222 -39.94 7.45 1.44
CA LEU A 222 -40.16 6.26 0.62
C LEU A 222 -40.39 5.02 1.49
N LEU A 223 -39.67 4.85 2.59
CA LEU A 223 -39.88 3.77 3.56
C LEU A 223 -41.29 3.81 4.17
N VAL A 224 -41.73 4.98 4.63
CA VAL A 224 -43.07 5.14 5.21
C VAL A 224 -44.14 4.87 4.15
N TRP A 225 -43.99 5.41 2.94
CA TRP A 225 -44.96 5.22 1.86
C TRP A 225 -45.07 3.76 1.43
N SER A 226 -43.94 3.10 1.20
CA SER A 226 -43.91 1.68 0.84
C SER A 226 -44.43 0.78 1.97
N GLY A 227 -44.14 1.11 3.23
CA GLY A 227 -44.65 0.39 4.39
C GLY A 227 -46.17 0.48 4.55
N ILE A 228 -46.74 1.68 4.35
CA ILE A 228 -48.20 1.89 4.37
C ILE A 228 -48.88 1.11 3.23
N MET A 229 -48.31 1.16 2.02
CA MET A 229 -48.88 0.43 0.88
C MET A 229 -48.79 -1.09 1.07
N PHE A 230 -47.69 -1.58 1.66
CA PHE A 230 -47.56 -2.99 2.01
C PHE A 230 -48.62 -3.45 3.02
N LEU A 231 -48.82 -2.68 4.10
CA LEU A 231 -49.84 -2.99 5.10
C LEU A 231 -51.25 -2.96 4.51
N ARG A 232 -51.56 -1.97 3.65
CA ARG A 232 -52.85 -1.89 2.94
C ARG A 232 -53.06 -3.01 1.93
N ALA A 233 -51.99 -3.53 1.33
CA ALA A 233 -52.07 -4.67 0.42
C ALA A 233 -52.37 -5.98 1.16
N THR A 234 -51.97 -6.07 2.43
CA THR A 234 -51.98 -7.31 3.20
C THR A 234 -53.14 -7.39 4.21
N PHE A 235 -53.74 -6.25 4.58
CA PHE A 235 -54.85 -6.16 5.53
C PHE A 235 -56.03 -5.35 4.97
N PRO A 236 -57.07 -5.99 4.39
CA PRO A 236 -57.14 -7.39 3.95
C PRO A 236 -56.33 -7.66 2.67
N PRO A 237 -55.96 -8.93 2.37
CA PRO A 237 -55.21 -9.27 1.15
C PRO A 237 -55.94 -8.81 -0.11
N SER A 238 -55.27 -7.99 -0.94
CA SER A 238 -55.83 -7.46 -2.18
C SER A 238 -54.77 -7.35 -3.26
N LEU A 239 -55.00 -7.98 -4.42
CA LEU A 239 -54.12 -7.87 -5.60
C LEU A 239 -53.98 -6.41 -6.07
N ALA A 240 -55.06 -5.64 -6.10
CA ALA A 240 -55.01 -4.21 -6.43
C ALA A 240 -54.24 -3.38 -5.39
N GLY A 241 -54.27 -3.78 -4.12
CA GLY A 241 -53.39 -3.23 -3.09
C GLY A 241 -51.92 -3.59 -3.34
N TYR A 242 -51.66 -4.86 -3.68
CA TYR A 242 -50.33 -5.38 -3.97
C TYR A 242 -49.68 -4.71 -5.18
N HIS A 243 -50.39 -4.53 -6.30
CA HIS A 243 -49.88 -3.79 -7.46
C HIS A 243 -49.51 -2.36 -7.12
N ARG A 244 -50.32 -1.65 -6.31
CA ARG A 244 -49.98 -0.30 -5.83
C ARG A 244 -48.71 -0.31 -4.99
N PHE A 245 -48.55 -1.30 -4.12
CA PHE A 245 -47.33 -1.49 -3.35
C PHE A 245 -46.12 -1.77 -4.26
N LEU A 246 -46.24 -2.64 -5.27
CA LEU A 246 -45.18 -2.91 -6.24
C LEU A 246 -44.73 -1.64 -6.98
N THR A 247 -45.67 -0.79 -7.40
CA THR A 247 -45.33 0.50 -8.03
C THR A 247 -44.48 1.37 -7.10
N VAL A 248 -44.85 1.49 -5.83
CA VAL A 248 -44.08 2.26 -4.85
C VAL A 248 -42.72 1.61 -4.56
N PHE A 249 -42.69 0.27 -4.48
CA PHE A 249 -41.45 -0.49 -4.29
C PHE A 249 -40.50 -0.34 -5.48
N HIS A 250 -41.02 -0.25 -6.71
CA HIS A 250 -40.22 0.06 -7.89
C HIS A 250 -39.64 1.47 -7.84
N ILE A 251 -40.40 2.47 -7.38
CA ILE A 251 -39.87 3.83 -7.16
C ILE A 251 -38.71 3.80 -6.15
N LEU A 252 -38.86 3.06 -5.04
CA LEU A 252 -37.78 2.85 -4.09
C LEU A 252 -36.55 2.19 -4.74
N ARG A 253 -36.76 1.21 -5.63
CA ARG A 253 -35.67 0.51 -6.34
C ARG A 253 -34.97 1.40 -7.38
N TRP A 254 -35.70 2.30 -8.03
CA TRP A 254 -35.12 3.32 -8.91
C TRP A 254 -34.27 4.31 -8.11
N PHE A 255 -34.77 4.78 -6.97
CA PHE A 255 -34.00 5.61 -6.04
C PHE A 255 -32.74 4.90 -5.55
N PHE A 256 -32.87 3.63 -5.15
CA PHE A 256 -31.74 2.78 -4.76
C PHE A 256 -30.67 2.75 -5.86
N SER A 257 -31.07 2.46 -7.10
CA SER A 257 -30.17 2.35 -8.24
C SER A 257 -29.45 3.67 -8.53
N ALA A 258 -30.20 4.79 -8.50
CA ALA A 258 -29.63 6.12 -8.71
C ALA A 258 -28.57 6.47 -7.65
N CYS A 259 -28.83 6.18 -6.37
CA CYS A 259 -27.87 6.40 -5.30
C CYS A 259 -26.62 5.51 -5.41
N ILE A 260 -26.78 4.24 -5.78
CA ILE A 260 -25.62 3.34 -5.99
C ILE A 260 -24.77 3.85 -7.15
N ILE A 261 -25.38 4.20 -8.28
CA ILE A 261 -24.65 4.76 -9.45
C ILE A 261 -23.92 6.04 -9.03
N PHE A 262 -24.59 6.94 -8.33
CA PHE A 262 -23.98 8.18 -7.83
C PHE A 262 -22.82 7.92 -6.86
N GLY A 263 -22.99 7.00 -5.90
CA GLY A 263 -21.95 6.62 -4.95
C GLY A 263 -20.72 5.99 -5.61
N VAL A 264 -20.94 5.10 -6.58
CA VAL A 264 -19.85 4.47 -7.38
C VAL A 264 -19.15 5.53 -8.22
N ALA A 265 -19.89 6.42 -8.89
CA ALA A 265 -19.32 7.52 -9.67
C ALA A 265 -18.47 8.45 -8.78
N ASN A 266 -18.93 8.78 -7.57
CA ASN A 266 -18.16 9.57 -6.62
C ASN A 266 -16.87 8.86 -6.14
N LEU A 267 -16.92 7.54 -5.90
CA LEU A 267 -15.74 6.76 -5.53
C LEU A 267 -14.73 6.64 -6.70
N LEU A 268 -15.21 6.44 -7.93
CA LEU A 268 -14.38 6.44 -9.13
C LEU A 268 -13.76 7.81 -9.39
N HIS A 269 -14.56 8.87 -9.31
CA HIS A 269 -14.06 10.24 -9.41
C HIS A 269 -12.99 10.51 -8.35
N SER A 270 -13.23 10.09 -7.11
CA SER A 270 -12.24 10.20 -6.02
C SER A 270 -10.98 9.37 -6.29
N TYR A 271 -11.04 8.27 -7.03
CA TYR A 271 -9.87 7.46 -7.40
C TYR A 271 -9.03 8.11 -8.50
N PHE A 272 -9.68 8.72 -9.48
CA PHE A 272 -9.00 9.41 -10.57
C PHE A 272 -8.46 10.79 -10.15
N THR A 273 -9.07 11.43 -9.15
CA THR A 273 -8.65 12.74 -8.62
C THR A 273 -7.76 12.65 -7.36
N ALA A 274 -7.50 11.46 -6.83
CA ALA A 274 -6.65 11.28 -5.65
C ALA A 274 -5.19 11.65 -5.97
N ILE A 275 -4.71 12.74 -5.37
CA ILE A 275 -3.32 13.20 -5.44
C ILE A 275 -2.44 12.33 -4.51
N GLU A 276 -2.98 11.91 -3.36
CA GLU A 276 -2.23 11.14 -2.36
C GLU A 276 -2.26 9.63 -2.68
N GLU A 277 -1.09 8.99 -2.73
CA GLU A 277 -0.98 7.56 -3.02
C GLU A 277 -1.73 6.69 -1.98
N LEU A 278 -1.79 7.14 -0.73
CA LEU A 278 -2.53 6.46 0.34
C LEU A 278 -4.04 6.43 0.07
N GLU A 279 -4.63 7.54 -0.38
CA GLU A 279 -6.05 7.59 -0.79
C GLU A 279 -6.33 6.68 -1.98
N ARG A 280 -5.42 6.68 -2.95
CA ARG A 280 -5.54 5.82 -4.13
C ARG A 280 -5.50 4.35 -3.74
N ARG A 281 -4.60 3.97 -2.83
CA ARG A 281 -4.49 2.60 -2.27
C ARG A 281 -5.75 2.19 -1.50
N LYS A 282 -6.32 3.08 -0.68
CA LYS A 282 -7.61 2.90 0.02
C LYS A 282 -8.75 2.56 -0.96
N LEU A 283 -8.82 3.33 -2.05
CA LEU A 283 -9.87 3.21 -3.06
C LEU A 283 -9.70 2.01 -3.98
N ARG A 284 -8.47 1.55 -4.28
CA ARG A 284 -8.25 0.34 -5.09
C ARG A 284 -8.97 -0.88 -4.53
N TRP A 285 -8.91 -1.07 -3.21
CA TRP A 285 -9.58 -2.17 -2.53
C TRP A 285 -11.11 -2.04 -2.60
N VAL A 286 -11.63 -0.84 -2.39
CA VAL A 286 -13.07 -0.56 -2.53
C VAL A 286 -13.56 -0.82 -3.95
N ILE A 287 -12.81 -0.35 -4.95
CA ILE A 287 -13.13 -0.57 -6.37
C ILE A 287 -13.04 -2.05 -6.73
N LEU A 288 -12.05 -2.79 -6.21
CA LEU A 288 -11.96 -4.24 -6.39
C LEU A 288 -13.17 -4.95 -5.79
N GLY A 289 -13.60 -4.58 -4.59
CA GLY A 289 -14.81 -5.11 -3.97
C GLY A 289 -16.08 -4.83 -4.77
N LEU A 290 -16.25 -3.58 -5.20
CA LEU A 290 -17.38 -3.16 -6.05
C LEU A 290 -17.34 -3.80 -7.45
N GLY A 291 -16.14 -4.09 -7.95
CA GLY A 291 -15.94 -4.80 -9.21
C GLY A 291 -16.28 -6.29 -9.11
N VAL A 292 -15.91 -6.96 -8.02
CA VAL A 292 -16.21 -8.39 -7.87
C VAL A 292 -17.67 -8.63 -7.46
N GLY A 293 -18.20 -7.83 -6.52
CA GLY A 293 -19.57 -8.01 -6.00
C GLY A 293 -20.66 -7.59 -6.99
N PRO A 294 -21.02 -6.30 -7.07
CA PRO A 294 -22.05 -5.77 -7.97
C PRO A 294 -21.87 -6.12 -9.45
N LEU A 295 -20.68 -5.98 -10.04
CA LEU A 295 -20.50 -6.37 -11.45
C LEU A 295 -20.59 -7.89 -11.62
N GLY A 296 -20.12 -8.68 -10.65
CA GLY A 296 -20.33 -10.13 -10.63
C GLY A 296 -21.82 -10.49 -10.70
N PHE A 297 -22.68 -9.82 -9.91
CA PHE A 297 -24.13 -9.98 -10.01
C PHE A 297 -24.68 -9.59 -11.40
N ILE A 298 -24.26 -8.44 -11.93
CA ILE A 298 -24.75 -7.93 -13.21
C ILE A 298 -24.38 -8.89 -14.36
N PHE A 299 -23.11 -9.30 -14.46
CA PHE A 299 -22.60 -10.09 -15.58
C PHE A 299 -22.87 -11.60 -15.44
N LEU A 300 -22.88 -12.15 -14.23
CA LEU A 300 -23.06 -13.60 -14.03
C LEU A 300 -24.53 -13.98 -13.79
N TRP A 301 -25.37 -13.03 -13.39
CA TRP A 301 -26.77 -13.30 -13.07
C TRP A 301 -27.75 -12.43 -13.85
N ALA A 302 -27.72 -11.10 -13.69
CA ALA A 302 -28.77 -10.22 -14.21
C ALA A 302 -28.83 -10.19 -15.75
N ILE A 303 -27.73 -9.90 -16.43
CA ILE A 303 -27.66 -9.83 -17.90
C ILE A 303 -27.99 -11.19 -18.54
N PRO A 304 -27.38 -12.32 -18.13
CA PRO A 304 -27.74 -13.63 -18.66
C PRO A 304 -29.21 -13.97 -18.42
N TYR A 305 -29.75 -13.64 -17.24
CA TYR A 305 -31.15 -13.90 -16.94
C TYR A 305 -32.09 -13.11 -17.85
N ILE A 306 -31.76 -11.87 -18.19
CA ILE A 306 -32.57 -11.06 -19.11
C ILE A 306 -32.46 -11.58 -20.56
N ILE A 307 -31.25 -11.90 -21.03
CA ILE A 307 -31.01 -12.24 -22.45
C ILE A 307 -31.32 -13.71 -22.75
N LEU A 308 -30.80 -14.62 -21.92
CA LEU A 308 -30.87 -16.07 -22.13
C LEU A 308 -32.04 -16.70 -21.38
N SER A 309 -32.80 -15.88 -20.63
CA SER A 309 -33.82 -16.35 -19.68
C SER A 309 -33.27 -17.36 -18.67
N ARG A 310 -31.95 -17.41 -18.45
CA ARG A 310 -31.28 -18.30 -17.49
C ARG A 310 -30.05 -17.60 -16.92
N ALA A 311 -29.83 -17.72 -15.62
CA ALA A 311 -28.61 -17.23 -15.01
C ALA A 311 -27.43 -18.16 -15.35
N LEU A 312 -26.23 -17.60 -15.56
CA LEU A 312 -25.00 -18.40 -15.73
C LEU A 312 -24.62 -19.11 -14.43
N VAL A 313 -24.91 -18.45 -13.32
CA VAL A 313 -24.50 -18.86 -11.98
C VAL A 313 -25.74 -18.87 -11.08
N ALA A 314 -25.81 -19.85 -10.19
CA ALA A 314 -26.94 -19.97 -9.26
C ALA A 314 -26.95 -18.82 -8.23
N ALA A 315 -28.15 -18.43 -7.77
CA ALA A 315 -28.33 -17.27 -6.89
C ALA A 315 -27.58 -17.38 -5.55
N ASP A 316 -27.34 -18.59 -5.05
CA ASP A 316 -26.53 -18.84 -3.86
C ASP A 316 -25.05 -18.46 -4.03
N ILE A 317 -24.48 -18.72 -5.21
CA ILE A 317 -23.09 -18.33 -5.50
C ILE A 317 -22.97 -16.81 -5.60
N ILE A 318 -23.99 -16.13 -6.13
CA ILE A 318 -24.05 -14.66 -6.17
C ILE A 318 -24.03 -14.05 -4.77
N VAL A 319 -24.82 -14.59 -3.85
CA VAL A 319 -24.82 -14.17 -2.44
C VAL A 319 -23.43 -14.38 -1.83
N LEU A 320 -22.76 -15.49 -2.15
CA LEU A 320 -21.38 -15.72 -1.70
C LEU A 320 -20.38 -14.69 -2.28
N ILE A 321 -20.51 -14.35 -3.56
CA ILE A 321 -19.65 -13.34 -4.22
C ILE A 321 -19.84 -11.95 -3.58
N SER A 322 -21.04 -11.60 -3.12
CA SER A 322 -21.28 -10.30 -2.49
C SER A 322 -20.50 -10.11 -1.18
N ALA A 323 -20.12 -11.21 -0.50
CA ALA A 323 -19.31 -11.19 0.72
C ALA A 323 -17.94 -10.50 0.54
N VAL A 324 -17.43 -10.40 -0.69
CA VAL A 324 -16.19 -9.69 -0.99
C VAL A 324 -16.30 -8.19 -0.70
N VAL A 325 -17.48 -7.59 -0.86
CA VAL A 325 -17.69 -6.15 -0.66
C VAL A 325 -17.38 -5.72 0.78
N PRO A 326 -18.01 -6.24 1.84
CA PRO A 326 -17.74 -5.79 3.20
C PRO A 326 -16.31 -6.10 3.64
N VAL A 327 -15.72 -7.21 3.15
CA VAL A 327 -14.33 -7.58 3.46
C VAL A 327 -13.36 -6.53 2.92
N THR A 328 -13.50 -6.16 1.65
CA THR A 328 -12.63 -5.15 1.03
C THR A 328 -12.77 -3.77 1.69
N PHE A 329 -14.00 -3.33 1.99
CA PHE A 329 -14.23 -2.09 2.74
C PHE A 329 -13.66 -2.14 4.17
N ALA A 330 -13.85 -3.24 4.90
CA ALA A 330 -13.32 -3.40 6.25
C ALA A 330 -11.77 -3.34 6.26
N ILE A 331 -11.13 -4.00 5.30
CA ILE A 331 -9.68 -3.90 5.08
C ILE A 331 -9.28 -2.45 4.79
N SER A 332 -9.98 -1.78 3.88
CA SER A 332 -9.72 -0.39 3.48
C SER A 332 -9.79 0.58 4.66
N ILE A 333 -10.81 0.47 5.50
CA ILE A 333 -11.04 1.36 6.64
C ILE A 333 -10.07 1.06 7.78
N VAL A 334 -9.93 -0.22 8.18
CA VAL A 334 -9.14 -0.56 9.36
C VAL A 334 -7.64 -0.44 9.11
N ARG A 335 -7.15 -0.78 7.90
CA ARG A 335 -5.71 -0.84 7.65
C ARG A 335 -5.09 0.50 7.28
N TYR A 336 -5.74 1.28 6.42
CA TYR A 336 -5.13 2.47 5.82
C TYR A 336 -5.47 3.76 6.56
N HIS A 337 -6.28 3.70 7.63
CA HIS A 337 -6.47 4.78 8.61
C HIS A 337 -5.64 4.55 9.89
N VAL A 338 -4.56 3.75 9.80
CA VAL A 338 -3.61 3.46 10.91
C VAL A 338 -2.33 4.30 10.80
N LEU A 339 -2.15 5.08 9.73
CA LEU A 339 -0.95 5.89 9.57
C LEU A 339 -0.96 7.18 10.40
N ASP A 340 -2.10 7.62 10.94
CA ASP A 340 -2.15 8.87 11.73
C ASP A 340 -1.80 8.70 13.21
N ILE A 341 -1.79 7.49 13.79
CA ILE A 341 -1.38 7.29 15.19
C ILE A 341 -0.77 5.90 15.37
N ASP A 342 0.52 5.89 15.65
CA ASP A 342 1.37 4.78 16.06
C ASP A 342 1.53 3.60 15.09
N LEU A 343 2.77 3.54 14.61
CA LEU A 343 3.49 2.46 13.96
C LEU A 343 3.58 1.17 14.82
N ILE A 344 2.53 0.77 15.55
CA ILE A 344 2.52 -0.41 16.43
C ILE A 344 1.50 -1.48 16.02
N PHE A 345 0.57 -1.23 15.10
CA PHE A 345 -0.33 -2.29 14.60
C PHE A 345 0.08 -2.86 13.24
N ASN A 346 1.33 -3.31 13.14
CA ASN A 346 1.78 -4.17 12.05
C ASN A 346 1.39 -5.63 12.32
N ARG A 347 0.84 -6.29 11.30
CA ARG A 347 0.51 -7.73 11.24
C ARG A 347 -0.65 -8.20 12.11
N GLY A 348 -0.63 -7.95 13.42
CA GLY A 348 -1.60 -8.49 14.37
C GLY A 348 -3.06 -8.22 13.97
N THR A 349 -3.43 -6.98 13.71
CA THR A 349 -4.83 -6.61 13.43
C THR A 349 -5.37 -7.21 12.14
N VAL A 350 -4.60 -7.19 11.04
CA VAL A 350 -5.03 -7.79 9.78
C VAL A 350 -5.16 -9.31 9.94
N TYR A 351 -4.20 -9.95 10.63
CA TYR A 351 -4.31 -11.37 10.95
C TYR A 351 -5.51 -11.66 11.85
N THR A 352 -5.80 -10.86 12.87
CA THR A 352 -6.98 -11.07 13.74
C THR A 352 -8.28 -10.92 12.96
N ILE A 353 -8.34 -9.99 12.00
CA ILE A 353 -9.54 -9.78 11.17
C ILE A 353 -9.74 -10.94 10.21
N VAL A 354 -8.71 -11.28 9.44
CA VAL A 354 -8.76 -12.36 8.45
C VAL A 354 -8.99 -13.70 9.14
N LEU A 355 -8.28 -13.97 10.25
CA LEU A 355 -8.44 -15.17 11.05
C LEU A 355 -9.81 -15.22 11.74
N GLY A 356 -10.28 -14.11 12.30
CA GLY A 356 -11.61 -14.01 12.92
C GLY A 356 -12.74 -14.24 11.92
N ALA A 357 -12.65 -13.63 10.73
CA ALA A 357 -13.59 -13.86 9.64
C ALA A 357 -13.55 -15.32 9.15
N LEU A 358 -12.35 -15.89 8.97
CA LEU A 358 -12.18 -17.30 8.62
C LEU A 358 -12.74 -18.25 9.67
N LEU A 359 -12.49 -17.98 10.97
CA LEU A 359 -13.03 -18.77 12.07
C LEU A 359 -14.56 -18.68 12.16
N ALA A 360 -15.13 -17.49 11.97
CA ALA A 360 -16.57 -17.31 11.91
C ALA A 360 -17.18 -18.05 10.72
N ILE A 361 -16.58 -17.93 9.53
CA ILE A 361 -17.00 -18.67 8.33
C ILE A 361 -16.88 -20.18 8.55
N TYR A 362 -15.81 -20.66 9.20
CA TYR A 362 -15.61 -22.06 9.54
C TYR A 362 -16.66 -22.60 10.51
N ALA A 363 -16.82 -21.94 11.67
CA ALA A 363 -17.80 -22.35 12.68
C ALA A 363 -19.21 -22.42 12.10
N LEU A 364 -19.52 -21.46 11.22
CA LEU A 364 -20.80 -21.36 10.60
C LEU A 364 -20.96 -22.37 9.46
N LEU A 365 -19.94 -22.65 8.63
CA LEU A 365 -19.94 -23.74 7.64
C LEU A 365 -20.14 -25.12 8.29
N VAL A 366 -19.50 -25.36 9.44
CA VAL A 366 -19.66 -26.61 10.19
C VAL A 366 -21.07 -26.73 10.77
N GLY A 367 -21.60 -25.68 11.40
CA GLY A 367 -22.97 -25.68 11.92
C GLY A 367 -24.02 -25.87 10.82
N VAL A 368 -23.79 -25.22 9.69
CA VAL A 368 -24.53 -25.39 8.44
C VAL A 368 -24.50 -26.84 7.94
N ALA A 369 -23.31 -27.44 7.82
CA ALA A 369 -23.16 -28.80 7.31
C ALA A 369 -23.89 -29.80 8.23
N ALA A 370 -23.82 -29.58 9.54
CA ALA A 370 -24.55 -30.37 10.52
C ALA A 370 -26.08 -30.29 10.32
N VAL A 371 -26.62 -29.09 10.06
CA VAL A 371 -28.06 -28.90 9.78
C VAL A 371 -28.46 -29.54 8.43
N VAL A 372 -27.70 -29.33 7.35
CA VAL A 372 -28.01 -29.93 6.04
C VAL A 372 -28.08 -31.44 6.14
N ILE A 373 -27.07 -32.05 6.73
CA ILE A 373 -26.96 -33.51 6.79
C ILE A 373 -28.06 -34.08 7.68
N GLY A 374 -28.41 -33.37 8.76
CA GLY A 374 -29.58 -33.70 9.58
C GLY A 374 -30.92 -33.65 8.82
N THR A 375 -31.02 -32.86 7.75
CA THR A 375 -32.26 -32.78 6.93
C THR A 375 -32.38 -33.85 5.84
N PHE A 376 -31.29 -34.49 5.42
CA PHE A 376 -31.34 -35.45 4.31
C PHE A 376 -31.72 -36.88 4.72
N THR A 377 -31.69 -37.27 6.00
CA THR A 377 -32.38 -38.47 6.54
C THR A 377 -32.23 -38.56 8.07
N VAL A 378 -33.26 -38.99 8.81
CA VAL A 378 -33.17 -39.39 10.25
C VAL A 378 -32.18 -40.56 10.46
N LYS A 379 -31.79 -41.24 9.37
CA LYS A 379 -30.80 -42.32 9.30
C LYS A 379 -29.43 -41.91 8.76
N ALA A 380 -29.19 -40.65 8.38
CA ALA A 380 -27.83 -40.19 8.09
C ALA A 380 -27.05 -40.21 9.41
N SER A 381 -26.26 -41.27 9.58
CA SER A 381 -25.52 -41.56 10.80
C SER A 381 -24.67 -40.36 11.23
N LEU A 382 -24.41 -40.28 12.54
CA LEU A 382 -23.39 -39.41 13.16
C LEU A 382 -22.06 -39.38 12.37
N ILE A 383 -21.78 -40.47 11.64
CA ILE A 383 -20.61 -40.66 10.78
C ILE A 383 -20.65 -39.75 9.56
N ALA A 384 -21.81 -39.51 8.93
CA ALA A 384 -21.94 -38.65 7.76
C ALA A 384 -21.72 -37.16 8.11
N SER A 385 -22.27 -36.69 9.23
CA SER A 385 -22.02 -35.34 9.75
C SER A 385 -20.57 -35.19 10.24
N GLY A 386 -20.00 -36.22 10.87
CA GLY A 386 -18.59 -36.28 11.25
C GLY A 386 -17.64 -36.24 10.04
N LEU A 387 -17.94 -36.99 8.98
CA LEU A 387 -17.18 -36.97 7.73
C LEU A 387 -17.23 -35.61 7.05
N ALA A 388 -18.40 -34.98 6.97
CA ALA A 388 -18.51 -33.65 6.39
C ALA A 388 -17.78 -32.59 7.21
N ALA A 389 -17.86 -32.63 8.54
CA ALA A 389 -17.09 -31.73 9.40
C ALA A 389 -15.58 -31.94 9.20
N THR A 390 -15.15 -33.20 9.03
CA THR A 390 -13.75 -33.56 8.75
C THR A 390 -13.31 -33.04 7.38
N ILE A 391 -14.12 -33.17 6.34
CA ILE A 391 -13.83 -32.64 5.00
C ILE A 391 -13.74 -31.11 5.04
N VAL A 392 -14.67 -30.44 5.72
CA VAL A 392 -14.62 -28.98 5.91
C VAL A 392 -13.35 -28.57 6.66
N ALA A 393 -12.96 -29.29 7.71
CA ALA A 393 -11.71 -29.02 8.44
C ALA A 393 -10.45 -29.24 7.56
N LEU A 394 -10.43 -30.30 6.75
CA LEU A 394 -9.34 -30.59 5.81
C LEU A 394 -9.22 -29.55 4.70
N LEU A 395 -10.34 -29.05 4.17
CA LEU A 395 -10.37 -28.00 3.15
C LEU A 395 -10.11 -26.60 3.72
N PHE A 396 -10.40 -26.38 5.01
CA PHE A 396 -10.19 -25.08 5.65
C PHE A 396 -8.71 -24.70 5.71
N GLU A 397 -7.83 -25.65 6.05
CA GLU A 397 -6.39 -25.38 6.17
C GLU A 397 -5.74 -24.87 4.86
N PRO A 398 -5.94 -25.47 3.67
CA PRO A 398 -5.40 -24.93 2.42
C PRO A 398 -6.03 -23.60 2.03
N ILE A 399 -7.34 -23.40 2.26
CA ILE A 399 -8.02 -22.13 1.97
C ILE A 399 -7.47 -21.02 2.88
N ARG A 400 -7.37 -21.27 4.19
CA ARG A 400 -6.79 -20.35 5.16
C ARG A 400 -5.37 -19.98 4.77
N ARG A 401 -4.52 -20.96 4.45
CA ARG A 401 -3.13 -20.70 4.02
C ARG A 401 -3.07 -19.86 2.74
N THR A 402 -3.91 -20.15 1.76
CA THR A 402 -3.96 -19.39 0.50
C THR A 402 -4.39 -17.94 0.74
N VAL A 403 -5.46 -17.73 1.52
CA VAL A 403 -5.94 -16.40 1.90
C VAL A 403 -4.85 -15.66 2.69
N GLN A 404 -4.19 -16.34 3.62
CA GLN A 404 -3.12 -15.76 4.44
C GLN A 404 -1.90 -15.37 3.59
N GLN A 405 -1.47 -16.22 2.67
CA GLN A 405 -0.37 -15.92 1.74
C GLN A 405 -0.74 -14.81 0.74
N PHE A 406 -1.98 -14.77 0.26
CA PHE A 406 -2.47 -13.69 -0.59
C PHE A 406 -2.47 -12.36 0.16
N VAL A 407 -2.94 -12.36 1.41
CA VAL A 407 -2.83 -11.22 2.31
C VAL A 407 -1.35 -10.88 2.50
N ASP A 408 -0.48 -11.82 2.81
CA ASP A 408 0.93 -11.53 3.08
C ASP A 408 1.65 -10.92 1.88
N ARG A 409 1.44 -11.49 0.70
CA ARG A 409 2.01 -11.03 -0.58
C ARG A 409 1.49 -9.66 -0.99
N THR A 410 0.22 -9.37 -0.70
CA THR A 410 -0.43 -8.10 -1.06
C THR A 410 -0.24 -7.04 0.04
N PHE A 411 0.04 -7.44 1.28
CA PHE A 411 0.07 -6.58 2.46
C PHE A 411 1.49 -6.27 2.96
N PHE A 412 2.44 -7.21 2.97
CA PHE A 412 3.71 -7.03 3.67
C PHE A 412 4.94 -6.77 2.79
N ARG A 413 4.75 -6.49 1.50
CA ARG A 413 5.84 -6.36 0.52
C ARG A 413 6.84 -5.20 0.75
N VAL A 414 6.74 -4.37 1.80
CA VAL A 414 7.47 -3.08 1.84
C VAL A 414 8.31 -2.79 3.09
N ARG A 415 8.11 -3.40 4.27
CA ARG A 415 8.83 -2.93 5.49
C ARG A 415 9.99 -3.77 6.00
N TYR A 416 10.18 -5.01 5.55
CA TYR A 416 11.27 -5.85 6.07
C TYR A 416 12.63 -5.55 5.39
N ASN A 417 12.64 -4.93 4.20
CA ASN A 417 13.87 -4.63 3.48
C ASN A 417 14.52 -3.28 3.84
N TYR A 418 13.84 -2.39 4.58
CA TYR A 418 14.37 -1.02 4.79
C TYR A 418 15.52 -0.97 5.80
N ARG A 419 15.39 -1.63 6.96
CA ARG A 419 16.47 -1.66 7.97
C ARG A 419 17.69 -2.44 7.50
N GLU A 420 17.47 -3.51 6.75
CA GLU A 420 18.55 -4.31 6.17
C GLU A 420 19.24 -3.56 5.03
N ALA A 421 18.49 -2.89 4.16
CA ALA A 421 19.06 -2.04 3.13
C ALA A 421 19.78 -0.80 3.70
N GLN A 422 19.27 -0.21 4.80
CA GLN A 422 19.97 0.86 5.52
C GLN A 422 21.29 0.36 6.12
N ARG A 423 21.30 -0.83 6.75
CA ARG A 423 22.53 -1.42 7.30
C ARG A 423 23.56 -1.67 6.21
N GLN A 424 23.14 -2.30 5.11
CA GLN A 424 24.01 -2.54 3.95
C GLN A 424 24.53 -1.24 3.35
N PHE A 425 23.68 -0.22 3.22
CA PHE A 425 24.09 1.08 2.70
C PHE A 425 25.17 1.74 3.58
N VAL A 426 24.98 1.75 4.91
CA VAL A 426 26.00 2.28 5.84
C VAL A 426 27.29 1.47 5.77
N GLU A 427 27.22 0.14 5.66
CA GLU A 427 28.39 -0.73 5.49
C GLU A 427 29.16 -0.41 4.20
N GLU A 428 28.47 -0.26 3.07
CA GLU A 428 29.07 0.12 1.78
C GLU A 428 29.77 1.49 1.85
N LEU A 429 29.20 2.50 2.54
CA LEU A 429 29.83 3.82 2.72
C LEU A 429 31.20 3.72 3.39
N THR A 430 31.37 2.78 4.33
CA THR A 430 32.66 2.60 5.02
C THR A 430 33.75 1.99 4.14
N HIS A 431 33.42 1.41 2.99
CA HIS A 431 34.39 0.82 2.06
C HIS A 431 34.86 1.76 0.95
N CYS A 432 34.29 2.96 0.83
CA CYS A 432 34.71 3.93 -0.19
C CYS A 432 36.12 4.49 0.10
N VAL A 433 36.93 4.57 -0.95
CA VAL A 433 38.34 5.03 -0.88
C VAL A 433 38.53 6.41 -1.51
N ASP A 434 37.65 6.82 -2.41
CA ASP A 434 37.68 8.13 -3.04
C ASP A 434 36.33 8.87 -2.90
N ILE A 435 36.41 10.21 -3.02
CA ILE A 435 35.27 11.11 -2.81
C ILE A 435 34.20 10.93 -3.91
N GLN A 436 34.62 10.60 -5.14
CA GLN A 436 33.73 10.43 -6.28
C GLN A 436 32.87 9.16 -6.13
N GLN A 437 33.50 8.04 -5.77
CA GLN A 437 32.88 6.76 -5.46
C GLN A 437 31.87 6.90 -4.32
N LEU A 438 32.23 7.65 -3.28
CA LEU A 438 31.31 7.96 -2.18
C LEU A 438 30.08 8.73 -2.67
N ALA A 439 30.26 9.77 -3.47
CA ALA A 439 29.17 10.56 -4.02
C ALA A 439 28.23 9.73 -4.90
N ASP A 440 28.79 8.91 -5.82
CA ASP A 440 28.02 8.03 -6.70
C ASP A 440 27.23 6.98 -5.93
N LEU A 441 27.83 6.40 -4.89
CA LEU A 441 27.16 5.43 -4.02
C LEU A 441 25.99 6.08 -3.27
N ILE A 442 26.20 7.26 -2.67
CA ILE A 442 25.15 7.99 -1.95
C ILE A 442 23.97 8.31 -2.87
N VAL A 443 24.27 8.86 -4.06
CA VAL A 443 23.25 9.26 -5.03
C VAL A 443 22.47 8.04 -5.54
N SER A 444 23.17 6.97 -5.95
CA SER A 444 22.54 5.78 -6.50
C SER A 444 21.68 5.03 -5.47
N ARG A 445 22.21 4.76 -4.27
CA ARG A 445 21.49 4.04 -3.22
C ARG A 445 20.32 4.82 -2.66
N THR A 446 20.46 6.14 -2.49
CA THR A 446 19.36 6.99 -2.03
C THR A 446 18.24 7.04 -3.07
N ASP A 447 18.55 7.11 -4.37
CA ASP A 447 17.54 7.01 -5.43
C ASP A 447 16.90 5.61 -5.50
N ASP A 448 17.64 4.53 -5.29
CA ASP A 448 17.08 3.18 -5.27
C ASP A 448 16.07 2.99 -4.11
N LEU A 449 16.37 3.56 -2.95
CA LEU A 449 15.54 3.49 -1.74
C LEU A 449 14.31 4.41 -1.79
N LEU A 450 14.49 5.67 -2.18
CA LEU A 450 13.44 6.69 -2.12
C LEU A 450 12.76 6.97 -3.46
N ARG A 451 13.36 6.54 -4.58
CA ARG A 451 12.93 6.78 -5.98
C ARG A 451 12.59 8.23 -6.22
N LEU A 452 13.62 9.04 -6.44
CA LEU A 452 13.52 10.49 -6.52
C LEU A 452 13.41 10.96 -7.96
N GLU A 453 12.73 12.08 -8.18
CA GLU A 453 12.67 12.74 -9.48
C GLU A 453 14.06 13.20 -9.91
N GLN A 454 14.83 13.72 -8.96
CA GLN A 454 16.22 14.12 -9.11
C GLN A 454 16.94 14.08 -7.76
N ILE A 455 18.27 13.90 -7.81
CA ILE A 455 19.15 13.91 -6.64
C ILE A 455 20.55 14.34 -7.08
N GLY A 456 21.24 15.09 -6.22
CA GLY A 456 22.61 15.54 -6.44
C GLY A 456 23.41 15.61 -5.14
N PHE A 457 24.70 15.36 -5.25
CA PHE A 457 25.66 15.45 -4.15
C PHE A 457 26.74 16.47 -4.49
N PHE A 458 26.91 17.47 -3.62
CA PHE A 458 27.84 18.58 -3.80
C PHE A 458 28.89 18.57 -2.70
N SER A 459 30.17 18.61 -3.04
CA SER A 459 31.26 18.82 -2.08
C SER A 459 31.57 20.31 -1.92
N MET A 460 31.96 20.74 -0.72
CA MET A 460 32.39 22.11 -0.47
C MET A 460 33.91 22.21 -0.64
N GLU A 461 34.36 22.84 -1.73
CA GLU A 461 35.79 22.94 -2.07
C GLU A 461 36.35 24.37 -1.93
N GLY A 462 37.65 24.45 -1.63
CA GLY A 462 38.40 25.72 -1.53
C GLY A 462 38.14 26.52 -0.25
N PRO A 463 38.92 27.61 -0.04
CA PRO A 463 38.79 28.47 1.14
C PRO A 463 37.43 29.19 1.22
N ASP A 464 36.81 29.48 0.07
CA ASP A 464 35.48 30.07 -0.06
C ASP A 464 34.33 29.06 0.13
N ARG A 465 34.64 27.76 0.32
CA ARG A 465 33.66 26.66 0.43
C ARG A 465 32.62 26.68 -0.69
N ARG A 466 33.08 26.65 -1.93
CA ARG A 466 32.19 26.64 -3.10
C ARG A 466 31.62 25.24 -3.31
N PRO A 467 30.29 25.09 -3.49
CA PRO A 467 29.71 23.78 -3.79
C PRO A 467 30.07 23.34 -5.22
N VAL A 468 30.70 22.18 -5.33
CA VAL A 468 31.06 21.51 -6.59
C VAL A 468 30.22 20.24 -6.71
N LEU A 469 29.51 20.07 -7.82
CA LEU A 469 28.73 18.85 -8.06
C LEU A 469 29.68 17.69 -8.33
N LEU A 470 29.54 16.62 -7.54
CA LEU A 470 30.31 15.39 -7.73
C LEU A 470 29.49 14.29 -8.42
N ALA A 471 28.24 14.10 -7.99
CA ALA A 471 27.38 13.03 -8.52
C ALA A 471 25.93 13.48 -8.63
N HIS A 472 25.22 12.97 -9.64
CA HIS A 472 23.80 13.26 -9.82
C HIS A 472 23.05 12.14 -10.56
N ARG A 473 21.72 12.12 -10.39
CA ARG A 473 20.79 11.23 -11.12
C ARG A 473 19.58 12.03 -11.59
N ASN A 474 19.18 11.81 -12.85
CA ASN A 474 17.99 12.39 -13.49
C ASN A 474 17.95 13.94 -13.57
N GLY A 475 19.02 14.65 -13.17
CA GLY A 475 19.06 16.12 -13.08
C GLY A 475 19.58 16.86 -14.32
N ASN A 476 19.36 16.34 -15.53
CA ASN A 476 19.90 16.84 -16.82
C ASN A 476 19.49 18.29 -17.20
N ARG A 477 18.75 19.02 -16.36
CA ARG A 477 18.30 20.39 -16.62
C ARG A 477 18.82 21.45 -15.63
N LEU A 478 19.33 21.07 -14.46
CA LEU A 478 19.49 22.02 -13.34
C LEU A 478 20.79 21.87 -12.53
N LEU A 479 21.47 20.72 -12.59
CA LEU A 479 22.65 20.46 -11.74
C LEU A 479 23.99 20.82 -12.41
N THR A 480 24.01 21.29 -13.66
CA THR A 480 25.23 21.20 -14.48
C THR A 480 26.31 22.26 -14.26
N THR A 481 26.07 23.47 -13.72
CA THR A 481 27.22 24.39 -13.55
C THR A 481 27.10 25.62 -12.64
N ASP A 482 25.91 26.12 -12.26
CA ASP A 482 25.76 27.40 -11.52
C ASP A 482 24.98 27.28 -10.20
N VAL A 483 25.28 26.26 -9.40
CA VAL A 483 24.68 26.12 -8.05
C VAL A 483 25.46 26.97 -7.01
N THR A 484 26.69 27.35 -7.32
CA THR A 484 27.61 28.16 -6.50
C THR A 484 27.04 29.53 -6.12
N ASP A 485 26.36 30.22 -7.03
CA ASP A 485 25.80 31.56 -6.77
C ASP A 485 24.41 31.55 -6.12
N ARG A 486 23.73 30.39 -6.06
CA ARG A 486 22.33 30.29 -5.58
C ARG A 486 22.13 29.40 -4.33
N VAL A 487 23.21 28.79 -3.82
CA VAL A 487 23.33 28.18 -2.48
C VAL A 487 24.00 29.15 -1.48
N SER A 488 24.55 30.26 -1.96
CA SER A 488 25.18 31.35 -1.20
C SER A 488 24.29 31.98 -0.11
N GLY A 489 22.95 31.81 -0.18
CA GLY A 489 21.99 32.22 0.86
C GLY A 489 21.72 31.15 1.93
N LEU A 490 22.15 29.90 1.70
CA LEU A 490 22.18 28.86 2.73
C LEU A 490 23.45 29.13 3.53
N GLN A 491 23.35 29.68 4.74
CA GLN A 491 24.50 29.82 5.63
C GLN A 491 24.74 28.48 6.33
N PRO A 492 25.65 27.60 5.85
CA PRO A 492 26.09 26.48 6.66
C PRO A 492 26.68 27.01 7.98
N PRO A 493 26.42 26.35 9.11
CA PRO A 493 25.83 25.02 9.20
C PRO A 493 24.29 25.01 9.23
N LEU A 494 23.68 24.26 8.31
CA LEU A 494 22.27 23.88 8.44
C LEU A 494 22.16 22.87 9.59
N ARG A 495 21.52 23.28 10.70
CA ARG A 495 21.25 22.41 11.86
C ARG A 495 20.08 21.46 11.59
N LEU A 496 19.10 21.92 10.83
CA LEU A 496 17.99 21.14 10.34
C LEU A 496 18.03 21.12 8.81
N PRO A 497 17.48 20.07 8.18
CA PRO A 497 17.33 20.01 6.72
C PRO A 497 16.39 21.11 6.25
N LEU A 498 16.73 21.74 5.13
CA LEU A 498 15.89 22.77 4.50
C LEU A 498 14.92 22.11 3.53
N ALA A 499 13.63 22.42 3.63
CA ALA A 499 12.61 21.68 2.90
C ALA A 499 11.37 22.51 2.54
N LEU A 500 10.66 22.05 1.50
CA LEU A 500 9.32 22.52 1.20
C LEU A 500 8.29 21.90 2.15
N ASP A 501 7.57 22.73 2.92
CA ASP A 501 6.54 22.28 3.87
C ASP A 501 5.48 21.37 3.24
N ASP A 502 5.09 21.61 1.98
CA ASP A 502 4.07 20.82 1.27
C ASP A 502 4.55 19.42 0.88
N ARG A 503 5.88 19.19 0.90
CA ARG A 503 6.55 17.92 0.59
C ARG A 503 6.89 17.09 1.82
N LEU A 504 6.59 17.57 3.03
CA LEU A 504 6.84 16.87 4.28
C LEU A 504 5.54 16.48 5.00
N GLU A 505 5.60 15.39 5.77
CA GLU A 505 4.52 15.06 6.70
C GLU A 505 4.48 16.05 7.89
N PRO A 506 3.29 16.37 8.43
CA PRO A 506 3.18 17.24 9.59
C PRO A 506 3.98 16.70 10.79
N GLY A 507 4.76 17.57 11.44
CA GLY A 507 5.54 17.21 12.63
C GLY A 507 6.98 16.76 12.36
N VAL A 508 7.41 16.72 11.10
CA VAL A 508 8.82 16.49 10.74
C VAL A 508 9.67 17.74 11.08
N PRO A 509 10.76 17.63 11.86
CA PRO A 509 11.66 18.75 12.11
C PRO A 509 12.42 19.17 10.84
N HIS A 510 12.27 20.43 10.42
CA HIS A 510 12.96 21.00 9.26
C HIS A 510 12.97 22.53 9.35
N ASP A 511 13.84 23.16 8.56
CA ASP A 511 13.75 24.59 8.26
C ASP A 511 12.97 24.78 6.96
N SER A 512 12.08 25.76 6.91
CA SER A 512 11.24 26.02 5.73
C SER A 512 12.03 26.71 4.62
N ALA A 513 11.95 26.15 3.42
CA ALA A 513 12.54 26.69 2.20
C ALA A 513 11.68 27.80 1.56
N ASP A 514 12.31 28.64 0.73
CA ASP A 514 11.59 29.52 -0.20
C ASP A 514 10.82 28.68 -1.25
N PRO A 515 9.48 28.74 -1.27
CA PRO A 515 8.67 27.92 -2.16
C PRO A 515 8.92 28.18 -3.63
N ASP A 516 9.10 29.44 -4.03
CA ASP A 516 9.22 29.81 -5.44
C ASP A 516 10.51 29.24 -6.03
N LEU A 517 11.60 29.33 -5.26
CA LEU A 517 12.91 28.84 -5.62
C LEU A 517 12.97 27.31 -5.70
N PHE A 518 12.33 26.61 -4.76
CA PHE A 518 12.32 25.14 -4.77
C PHE A 518 11.40 24.59 -5.86
N HIS A 519 10.23 25.21 -6.09
CA HIS A 519 9.31 24.78 -7.15
C HIS A 519 9.89 25.01 -8.55
N GLU A 520 10.48 26.17 -8.83
CA GLU A 520 11.13 26.46 -10.13
C GLU A 520 12.22 25.43 -10.45
N ARG A 521 12.92 24.95 -9.42
CA ARG A 521 14.05 24.02 -9.53
C ARG A 521 13.68 22.56 -9.29
N GLY A 522 12.40 22.24 -9.07
CA GLY A 522 11.94 20.88 -8.76
C GLY A 522 12.59 20.26 -7.51
N LEU A 523 13.07 21.09 -6.58
CA LEU A 523 13.68 20.65 -5.33
C LEU A 523 12.61 20.43 -4.27
N ALA A 524 12.86 19.49 -3.37
CA ALA A 524 12.00 19.25 -2.22
C ALA A 524 12.76 19.40 -0.90
N LEU A 525 14.04 19.05 -0.88
CA LEU A 525 14.78 18.83 0.37
C LEU A 525 16.28 19.01 0.16
N VAL A 526 16.96 19.65 1.12
CA VAL A 526 18.42 19.85 1.15
C VAL A 526 18.95 19.46 2.52
N PHE A 527 19.90 18.52 2.53
CA PHE A 527 20.61 18.05 3.72
C PHE A 527 22.05 18.54 3.74
N SER A 528 22.52 18.95 4.91
CA SER A 528 23.94 19.17 5.15
C SER A 528 24.61 17.84 5.49
N VAL A 529 25.83 17.66 4.99
CA VAL A 529 26.74 16.58 5.36
C VAL A 529 27.77 17.19 6.32
N PRO A 530 27.61 16.97 7.63
CA PRO A 530 28.45 17.64 8.63
C PRO A 530 29.78 16.91 8.84
N SER A 531 30.81 17.67 9.17
CA SER A 531 32.05 17.22 9.80
C SER A 531 31.80 16.85 11.27
N GLU A 532 32.77 16.19 11.91
CA GLU A 532 32.78 15.98 13.37
C GLU A 532 32.66 17.28 14.16
N ARG A 533 33.11 18.41 13.58
CA ARG A 533 33.00 19.75 14.16
C ARG A 533 31.71 20.49 13.76
N PHE A 534 30.73 19.77 13.21
CA PHE A 534 29.46 20.32 12.68
C PHE A 534 29.62 21.33 11.53
N GLU A 535 30.77 21.34 10.86
CA GLU A 535 30.98 22.15 9.65
C GLU A 535 30.42 21.42 8.43
N THR A 536 29.76 22.13 7.51
CA THR A 536 29.22 21.50 6.30
C THR A 536 30.34 21.17 5.30
N LEU A 537 30.60 19.89 5.09
CA LEU A 537 31.58 19.38 4.11
C LEU A 537 30.95 19.16 2.73
N ALA A 538 29.67 18.82 2.70
CA ALA A 538 28.93 18.55 1.47
C ALA A 538 27.43 18.86 1.65
N LEU A 539 26.69 18.90 0.54
CA LEU A 539 25.25 19.08 0.49
C LEU A 539 24.62 17.93 -0.32
N LEU A 540 23.57 17.34 0.24
CA LEU A 540 22.73 16.36 -0.44
C LEU A 540 21.42 17.04 -0.83
N VAL A 541 21.19 17.20 -2.13
CA VAL A 541 20.04 17.90 -2.69
C VAL A 541 19.09 16.89 -3.31
N LEU A 542 17.82 16.92 -2.91
CA LEU A 542 16.81 15.95 -3.32
C LEU A 542 15.58 16.65 -3.92
N GLY A 543 15.10 16.10 -5.03
CA GLY A 543 13.79 16.42 -5.59
C GLY A 543 12.67 15.65 -4.90
N ALA A 544 11.45 15.82 -5.40
CA ALA A 544 10.31 15.07 -4.89
C ALA A 544 10.45 13.56 -5.17
N LYS A 545 9.77 12.72 -4.38
CA LYS A 545 9.66 11.30 -4.69
C LYS A 545 8.82 11.12 -5.97
N LYS A 546 9.24 10.23 -6.87
CA LYS A 546 8.50 9.84 -8.08
C LYS A 546 7.11 9.27 -7.78
N SER A 547 6.90 8.76 -6.56
CA SER A 547 5.59 8.30 -6.09
C SER A 547 4.61 9.44 -5.78
N GLY A 548 5.09 10.68 -5.64
CA GLY A 548 4.33 11.82 -5.15
C GLY A 548 4.10 11.82 -3.63
N ALA A 549 4.66 10.84 -2.90
CA ALA A 549 4.55 10.78 -1.45
C ALA A 549 5.40 11.87 -0.76
N ARG A 550 4.92 12.35 0.39
CA ARG A 550 5.68 13.25 1.27
C ARG A 550 6.83 12.51 1.95
N PHE A 551 7.85 13.26 2.35
CA PHE A 551 8.92 12.75 3.22
C PHE A 551 8.40 12.64 4.66
N ASN A 552 8.57 11.46 5.24
CA ASN A 552 8.17 11.15 6.61
C ASN A 552 9.38 11.16 7.55
N ILE A 553 9.15 10.98 8.85
CA ILE A 553 10.22 10.97 9.87
C ILE A 553 11.25 9.84 9.59
N GLU A 554 10.81 8.66 9.13
CA GLU A 554 11.72 7.53 8.83
C GLU A 554 12.67 7.83 7.65
N ASP A 555 12.21 8.59 6.65
CA ASP A 555 13.04 9.05 5.54
C ASP A 555 14.07 10.07 6.04
N MET A 556 13.66 10.98 6.91
CA MET A 556 14.53 12.00 7.47
C MET A 556 15.60 11.42 8.38
N ASP A 557 15.24 10.43 9.21
CA ASP A 557 16.18 9.70 10.06
C ASP A 557 17.20 8.93 9.21
N LEU A 558 16.76 8.31 8.11
CA LEU A 558 17.67 7.66 7.16
C LEU A 558 18.61 8.70 6.52
N LEU A 559 18.07 9.77 5.94
CA LEU A 559 18.87 10.80 5.27
C LEU A 559 19.85 11.48 6.23
N SER A 560 19.44 11.74 7.47
CA SER A 560 20.31 12.26 8.52
C SER A 560 21.42 11.28 8.88
N SER A 561 21.09 9.99 9.02
CA SER A 561 22.08 8.94 9.28
C SER A 561 23.09 8.81 8.12
N VAL A 562 22.60 8.83 6.88
CA VAL A 562 23.42 8.78 5.66
C VAL A 562 24.31 10.00 5.56
N ALA A 563 23.78 11.21 5.80
CA ALA A 563 24.55 12.44 5.78
C ALA A 563 25.64 12.46 6.87
N SER A 564 25.34 12.01 8.08
CA SER A 564 26.33 11.92 9.16
C SER A 564 27.46 10.93 8.82
N GLN A 565 27.11 9.74 8.32
CA GLN A 565 28.09 8.72 7.93
C GLN A 565 28.91 9.13 6.71
N ALA A 566 28.28 9.79 5.73
CA ALA A 566 28.96 10.38 4.58
C ALA A 566 29.99 11.44 5.03
N GLY A 567 29.65 12.26 6.03
CA GLY A 567 30.57 13.23 6.61
C GLY A 567 31.81 12.59 7.23
N GLN A 568 31.61 11.50 7.98
CA GLN A 568 32.72 10.71 8.55
C GLN A 568 33.59 10.07 7.45
N ALA A 569 32.96 9.49 6.43
CA ALA A 569 33.67 8.89 5.30
C ALA A 569 34.46 9.94 4.50
N LEU A 570 33.88 11.10 4.22
CA LEU A 570 34.57 12.22 3.57
C LEU A 570 35.78 12.68 4.39
N ALA A 571 35.60 12.90 5.70
CA ALA A 571 36.68 13.33 6.58
C ALA A 571 37.83 12.30 6.59
N ARG A 572 37.49 11.00 6.65
CA ARG A 572 38.46 9.90 6.57
C ARG A 572 39.23 9.89 5.25
N ILE A 573 38.53 9.97 4.11
CA ILE A 573 39.15 9.93 2.78
C ILE A 573 40.08 11.13 2.59
N THR A 574 39.61 12.34 2.92
CA THR A 574 40.42 13.56 2.82
C THR A 574 41.66 13.50 3.72
N LEU A 575 41.52 12.97 4.94
CA LEU A 575 42.65 12.80 5.86
C LEU A 575 43.65 11.75 5.36
N GLN A 576 43.17 10.64 4.80
CA GLN A 576 44.04 9.62 4.18
C GLN A 576 44.81 10.19 2.99
N GLN A 577 44.16 10.95 2.11
CA GLN A 577 44.82 11.62 0.98
C GLN A 577 45.90 12.59 1.46
N LYS A 578 45.61 13.40 2.49
CA LYS A 578 46.58 14.32 3.07
C LYS A 578 47.80 13.58 3.67
N LEU A 579 47.57 12.50 4.41
CA LEU A 579 48.65 11.68 4.98
C LEU A 579 49.54 11.04 3.91
N VAL A 580 48.95 10.57 2.80
CA VAL A 580 49.72 10.00 1.68
C VAL A 580 50.63 11.06 1.06
N LEU A 581 50.11 12.28 0.83
CA LEU A 581 50.89 13.39 0.29
C LEU A 581 52.03 13.82 1.24
N GLU A 582 51.74 13.99 2.54
CA GLU A 582 52.76 14.35 3.54
C GLU A 582 53.87 13.28 3.66
N ARG A 583 53.52 12.00 3.58
CA ARG A 583 54.51 10.91 3.58
C ARG A 583 55.39 10.94 2.34
N ALA A 584 54.81 11.16 1.16
CA ALA A 584 55.56 11.27 -0.07
C ALA A 584 56.53 12.46 -0.04
N GLU A 585 56.11 13.60 0.52
CA GLU A 585 56.97 14.76 0.72
C GLU A 585 58.09 14.49 1.72
N THR A 586 57.78 13.86 2.86
CA THR A 586 58.77 13.51 3.89
C THR A 586 59.81 12.53 3.34
N GLN A 587 59.37 11.49 2.63
CA GLN A 587 60.28 10.52 1.99
C GLN A 587 61.22 11.20 0.99
N ARG A 588 60.69 12.14 0.18
CA ARG A 588 61.49 12.91 -0.75
C ARG A 588 62.54 13.76 -0.03
N LEU A 589 62.19 14.38 1.09
CA LEU A 589 63.12 15.16 1.90
C LEU A 589 64.21 14.28 2.54
N GLU A 590 63.85 13.10 3.06
CA GLU A 590 64.81 12.14 3.61
C GLU A 590 65.78 11.61 2.55
N GLU A 591 65.29 11.31 1.35
CA GLU A 591 66.12 10.87 0.22
C GLU A 591 67.12 11.95 -0.19
N LEU A 592 66.67 13.20 -0.31
CA LEU A 592 67.55 14.35 -0.56
C LEU A 592 68.62 14.52 0.53
N ASN A 593 68.25 14.37 1.80
CA ASN A 593 69.18 14.48 2.91
C ASN A 593 70.22 13.33 2.91
N ARG A 594 69.79 12.11 2.55
CA ARG A 594 70.69 10.95 2.40
C ARG A 594 71.67 11.15 1.26
N LEU A 595 71.21 11.63 0.10
CA LEU A 595 72.07 11.95 -1.04
C LEU A 595 73.10 13.03 -0.67
N LYS A 596 72.68 14.08 0.04
CA LYS A 596 73.57 15.11 0.56
C LYS A 596 74.64 14.53 1.51
N SER A 597 74.24 13.67 2.43
CA SER A 597 75.18 13.03 3.37
C SER A 597 76.17 12.11 2.67
N TYR A 598 75.71 11.34 1.69
CA TYR A 598 76.56 10.50 0.84
C TYR A 598 77.58 11.34 0.06
N PHE A 599 77.13 12.42 -0.58
CA PHE A 599 78.01 13.35 -1.30
C PHE A 599 79.11 13.92 -0.39
N VAL A 600 78.74 14.47 0.78
CA VAL A 600 79.71 15.03 1.74
C VAL A 600 80.73 13.99 2.20
N SER A 601 80.29 12.76 2.49
CA SER A 601 81.18 11.67 2.89
C SER A 601 82.11 11.23 1.77
N SER A 602 81.59 11.09 0.54
CA SER A 602 82.36 10.68 -0.63
C SER A 602 83.46 11.71 -0.95
N VAL A 603 83.09 12.99 -1.02
CA VAL A 603 84.04 14.09 -1.24
C VAL A 603 85.11 14.12 -0.14
N SER A 604 84.73 13.96 1.12
CA SER A 604 85.69 13.94 2.24
C SER A 604 86.69 12.77 2.12
N HIS A 605 86.23 11.59 1.71
CA HIS A 605 87.09 10.43 1.53
C HIS A 605 88.08 10.61 0.37
N GLU A 606 87.60 11.17 -0.74
CA GLU A 606 88.43 11.46 -1.91
C GLU A 606 89.45 12.59 -1.66
N LEU A 607 89.16 13.53 -0.75
CA LEU A 607 90.14 14.54 -0.30
C LEU A 607 91.17 13.98 0.69
N LYS A 608 90.77 13.05 1.57
CA LYS A 608 91.67 12.51 2.62
C LYS A 608 92.81 11.67 2.05
N THR A 609 92.57 10.94 0.96
CA THR A 609 93.55 10.06 0.31
C THR A 609 94.77 10.83 -0.24
N PRO A 610 94.61 11.82 -1.16
CA PRO A 610 95.71 12.67 -1.63
C PRO A 610 96.41 13.39 -0.49
N LEU A 611 95.66 13.93 0.47
CA LEU A 611 96.23 14.63 1.63
C LEU A 611 97.11 13.71 2.50
N THR A 612 96.71 12.46 2.68
CA THR A 612 97.49 11.47 3.44
C THR A 612 98.80 11.14 2.70
N SER A 613 98.75 10.98 1.37
CA SER A 613 99.93 10.77 0.53
C SER A 613 100.88 11.97 0.60
N ILE A 614 100.37 13.19 0.41
CA ILE A 614 101.17 14.42 0.53
C ILE A 614 101.88 14.49 1.88
N ARG A 615 101.15 14.22 2.97
CA ARG A 615 101.70 14.26 4.32
C ARG A 615 102.77 13.18 4.54
N LEU A 616 102.51 11.94 4.12
CA LEU A 616 103.47 10.83 4.25
C LEU A 616 104.79 11.14 3.54
N PHE A 617 104.74 11.59 2.28
CA PHE A 617 105.94 11.90 1.51
C PHE A 617 106.66 13.16 2.03
N ALA A 618 105.92 14.15 2.54
CA ALA A 618 106.51 15.30 3.21
C ALA A 618 107.24 14.91 4.52
N GLU A 619 106.65 14.04 5.34
CA GLU A 619 107.28 13.50 6.55
C GLU A 619 108.54 12.67 6.23
N LEU A 620 108.50 11.86 5.15
CA LEU A 620 109.67 11.10 4.68
C LEU A 620 110.82 12.02 4.24
N LEU A 621 110.52 13.14 3.56
CA LEU A 621 111.50 14.16 3.20
C LEU A 621 112.10 14.89 4.42
N GLN A 622 111.30 15.05 5.49
CA GLN A 622 111.74 15.68 6.75
C GLN A 622 112.51 14.72 7.68
N SER A 623 112.39 13.40 7.48
CA SER A 623 113.04 12.40 8.33
C SER A 623 114.58 12.43 8.22
N GLN A 624 115.29 12.18 9.33
CA GLN A 624 116.77 12.17 9.38
C GLN A 624 117.43 10.94 8.74
N LYS A 625 116.68 10.11 7.99
CA LYS A 625 117.26 9.00 7.23
C LYS A 625 117.95 9.53 5.97
N LYS A 626 119.06 8.90 5.53
CA LYS A 626 119.73 9.22 4.26
C LYS A 626 118.82 8.84 3.08
N VAL A 627 117.97 9.78 2.66
CA VAL A 627 117.18 9.68 1.41
C VAL A 627 118.09 10.07 0.23
N THR A 628 118.14 9.24 -0.81
CA THR A 628 118.93 9.55 -2.02
C THR A 628 118.33 10.72 -2.80
N THR A 629 119.13 11.45 -3.58
CA THR A 629 118.64 12.55 -4.43
C THR A 629 117.52 12.11 -5.36
N LYS A 630 117.60 10.87 -5.87
CA LYS A 630 116.56 10.27 -6.73
C LYS A 630 115.23 10.07 -6.00
N GLN A 631 115.27 9.55 -4.76
CA GLN A 631 114.07 9.38 -3.92
C GLN A 631 113.45 10.72 -3.50
N LYS A 632 114.27 11.77 -3.27
CA LYS A 632 113.74 13.11 -2.99
C LYS A 632 112.94 13.67 -4.16
N GLN A 633 113.45 13.49 -5.39
CA GLN A 633 112.77 13.89 -6.61
C GLN A 633 111.42 13.17 -6.75
N GLU A 634 111.41 11.84 -6.56
CA GLU A 634 110.22 11.01 -6.63
C GLU A 634 109.16 11.41 -5.60
N TYR A 635 109.57 11.70 -4.36
CA TYR A 635 108.64 12.17 -3.32
C TYR A 635 108.05 13.55 -3.64
N LEU A 636 108.85 14.48 -4.17
CA LEU A 636 108.37 15.80 -4.60
C LEU A 636 107.40 15.71 -5.78
N GLU A 637 107.66 14.81 -6.75
CA GLU A 637 106.75 14.54 -7.87
C GLU A 637 105.41 13.98 -7.38
N ILE A 638 105.41 13.05 -6.41
CA ILE A 638 104.17 12.51 -5.84
C ILE A 638 103.39 13.60 -5.07
N ILE A 639 104.07 14.43 -4.27
CA ILE A 639 103.42 15.56 -3.57
C ILE A 639 102.81 16.55 -4.57
N GLY A 640 103.53 16.89 -5.64
CA GLY A 640 103.05 17.77 -6.70
C GLY A 640 101.82 17.21 -7.39
N GLY A 641 101.88 15.95 -7.84
CA GLY A 641 100.76 15.29 -8.51
C GLY A 641 99.51 15.15 -7.63
N GLU A 642 99.66 14.79 -6.35
CA GLU A 642 98.52 14.70 -5.43
C GLU A 642 97.95 16.09 -5.06
N SER A 643 98.77 17.14 -5.09
CA SER A 643 98.29 18.52 -4.88
C SER A 643 97.48 19.03 -6.07
N GLU A 644 97.94 18.76 -7.30
CA GLU A 644 97.20 19.04 -8.53
C GLU A 644 95.87 18.27 -8.56
N ARG A 645 95.89 16.98 -8.19
CA ARG A 645 94.69 16.15 -8.08
C ARG A 645 93.69 16.68 -7.06
N LEU A 646 94.16 17.14 -5.89
CA LEU A 646 93.30 17.73 -4.87
C LEU A 646 92.69 19.06 -5.34
N THR A 647 93.44 19.85 -6.10
CA THR A 647 92.97 21.11 -6.70
C THR A 647 91.84 20.84 -7.70
N ALA A 648 92.04 19.89 -8.62
CA ALA A 648 91.01 19.50 -9.58
C ALA A 648 89.73 18.97 -8.90
N LEU A 649 89.88 18.24 -7.79
CA LEU A 649 88.73 17.75 -7.02
C LEU A 649 87.93 18.89 -6.37
N ILE A 650 88.62 19.88 -5.79
CA ILE A 650 88.00 21.07 -5.19
C ILE A 650 87.27 21.89 -6.26
N GLU A 651 87.90 22.10 -7.42
CA GLU A 651 87.28 22.81 -8.55
C GLU A 651 85.98 22.11 -9.00
N ASN A 652 86.02 20.79 -9.18
CA ASN A 652 84.83 20.00 -9.54
C ASN A 652 83.69 20.12 -8.51
N VAL A 653 84.00 20.14 -7.22
CA VAL A 653 83.01 20.31 -6.15
C VAL A 653 82.43 21.73 -6.14
N LEU A 654 83.28 22.75 -6.36
CA LEU A 654 82.85 24.15 -6.42
C LEU A 654 81.98 24.41 -7.65
N ASP A 655 82.29 23.82 -8.79
CA ASP A 655 81.48 23.94 -10.00
C ASP A 655 80.13 23.24 -9.85
N PHE A 656 80.10 22.07 -9.23
CA PHE A 656 78.85 21.42 -8.85
C PHE A 656 77.98 22.31 -7.92
N ALA A 657 78.58 22.93 -6.90
CA ALA A 657 77.89 23.84 -5.98
C ALA A 657 77.44 25.17 -6.61
N LYS A 658 78.02 25.58 -7.74
CA LYS A 658 77.53 26.72 -8.55
C LYS A 658 76.32 26.31 -9.39
N VAL A 659 76.34 25.10 -9.96
CA VAL A 659 75.20 24.54 -10.71
C VAL A 659 73.97 24.35 -9.80
N GLU A 660 74.15 23.82 -8.58
CA GLU A 660 73.05 23.63 -7.61
C GLU A 660 72.40 24.95 -7.17
N ARG A 661 73.18 26.04 -7.07
CA ARG A 661 72.66 27.38 -6.70
C ARG A 661 72.00 28.13 -7.85
N GLY A 662 71.90 27.54 -9.04
CA GLY A 662 71.20 28.12 -10.18
C GLY A 662 71.82 29.39 -10.75
N VAL A 663 73.11 29.67 -10.47
CA VAL A 663 73.79 30.84 -11.06
C VAL A 663 74.32 30.48 -12.44
N PHE A 664 73.41 30.38 -13.41
CA PHE A 664 73.72 30.64 -14.81
C PHE A 664 73.44 32.12 -15.06
N SER A 665 74.47 32.98 -14.94
CA SER A 665 74.42 34.32 -15.51
C SER A 665 74.64 34.22 -17.02
N SER A 666 73.58 34.49 -17.78
CA SER A 666 73.56 35.06 -19.13
C SER A 666 74.77 34.76 -20.04
N TRP A 667 74.57 33.87 -21.02
CA TRP A 667 75.26 34.00 -22.29
C TRP A 667 74.38 34.89 -23.19
N GLU A 668 74.74 36.17 -23.27
CA GLU A 668 74.35 37.05 -24.36
C GLU A 668 75.28 36.77 -25.54
N THR A 669 74.67 36.55 -26.72
CA THR A 669 75.17 36.72 -28.10
C THR A 669 76.67 36.52 -28.41
N LEU A 670 76.95 35.73 -29.46
CA LEU A 670 77.61 36.19 -30.69
C LEU A 670 77.63 35.04 -31.73
N GLU A 671 77.03 35.32 -32.90
CA GLU A 671 77.61 35.16 -34.25
C GLU A 671 78.52 33.94 -34.54
N THR A 672 78.48 33.20 -35.65
CA THR A 672 78.00 33.42 -37.03
C THR A 672 78.28 32.13 -37.81
N LYS A 673 77.38 31.73 -38.73
CA LYS A 673 77.65 31.55 -40.17
C LYS A 673 76.44 31.02 -40.92
#